data_AF-A0A2V7FRJ6-F1
#
_entry.id   AF-A0A2V7FRJ6-F1
#
_cell.length_a   1.000
_cell.length_b   1.000
_cell.length_c   1.000
_cell.angle_alpha   90.00
_cell.angle_beta   90.00
_cell.angle_gamma   90.00
#
_symmetry.space_group_name_H-M   'P 1'
#
loop_
_entity.id
_entity.type
_entity.pdbx_description
1 polymer ?
#
loop_
_entity_poly.entity_id
_entity_poly.type
_entity_poly.pdbx_seq_one_letter_code
_entity_poly.pdbx_strand_id
1 'polypeptide(L)'
;MAARAARRAWTDHLLLHWCQQSAPGEEDVAVPTPLVLEPALAGELARLAVTLDRLLRRFSDALLAGTDTTRGFKPPEFPLAKEILGAGPLRAPFFWRRLDVFERAGGGLAVLEYNCDKPAGQREIWAGEEQEPRRANPNRGARASFGRALARALARHVGGVERRSGAARLRRRLAILVDPAHREEFRLAYLFGRMAGALGWEWEVVGPDNLAVEDGRAVAYGEPVDVILRQYPTEFLHELPAAGPLWNASLEGRLLWLNDPRAVLTQAKSLFAHLWELVHQRRLLTRGEVAAVTRYIPATGLAASPGWLDRAAARPEDWVIKPVLGRYSERVVLGALAASDAWQQALAMAAAHPDDYIIQAYVPPRRHWLPGARAGRAGHVNWGVYLAGGRFAGLCPRLQPTALTEEGASWWTPLRLGRVLAEQPTVLIPRRGIAPTRRRRVAGGRAESWRGPGRTWQAVADRHSLAGYTNVWTDGLANFTLAAVGLTRAMWDELCHASLVLCGAVGRVLTHLEGHPELLGPLGIPPALASLVTRARGAEPWSFLSRFDWARTRDGRWKLMEINSDTPAGLWEAGPVGADIARLHPAACSLGVDLEAALAESWRRCCARRLGAAVVDERLTVGLIGVLGAPEDRDQLRAHARAAQSALPRAGFVLGAPEQVEARAGRAWLHGRPLDLLFRYYPLDWLADARFEPLLDLLTAGGLPILPPAHALIPQSKAFLALLWELVERGFFPPAEAAGIRDHVPFTALDARRFRHARYVIKPYLEREGLGVRFASGLTARERRRLSGSDVVYQDELDLVKVRLPVATAQGWAAEERFIVFGVYVAGAEIAGVYTRAGARVTGREAVFVPALLRP
;
A
#
# COMPACT_ATOMS: atom_id res chain seq x y z
N MET A 1 -32.26 6.99 -3.91
CA MET A 1 -33.04 6.39 -5.00
C MET A 1 -32.46 6.66 -6.39
N ALA A 2 -32.26 7.91 -6.83
CA ALA A 2 -31.75 8.23 -8.17
C ALA A 2 -30.41 7.56 -8.54
N ALA A 3 -29.42 7.56 -7.63
CA ALA A 3 -28.14 6.89 -7.87
C ALA A 3 -28.26 5.36 -8.05
N ARG A 4 -29.21 4.73 -7.35
CA ARG A 4 -29.47 3.28 -7.50
C ARG A 4 -30.10 2.98 -8.86
N ALA A 5 -31.05 3.79 -9.30
CA ALA A 5 -31.68 3.65 -10.61
C ALA A 5 -30.66 3.83 -11.76
N ALA A 6 -29.77 4.81 -11.66
CA ALA A 6 -28.72 5.03 -12.66
C ALA A 6 -27.72 3.85 -12.74
N ARG A 7 -27.30 3.30 -11.58
CA ARG A 7 -26.45 2.10 -11.54
C ARG A 7 -27.14 0.89 -12.16
N ARG A 8 -28.43 0.70 -11.87
CA ARG A 8 -29.20 -0.39 -12.44
C ARG A 8 -29.28 -0.28 -13.96
N ALA A 9 -29.59 0.91 -14.48
CA ALA A 9 -29.62 1.17 -15.92
C ALA A 9 -28.27 0.89 -16.60
N TRP A 10 -27.15 1.27 -15.97
CA TRP A 10 -25.82 0.95 -16.48
C TRP A 10 -25.54 -0.56 -16.49
N THR A 11 -25.94 -1.25 -15.42
CA THR A 11 -25.80 -2.71 -15.32
C THR A 11 -26.63 -3.40 -16.40
N ASP A 12 -27.89 -2.99 -16.60
CA ASP A 12 -28.75 -3.53 -17.65
C ASP A 12 -28.15 -3.28 -19.05
N HIS A 13 -27.55 -2.09 -19.29
CA HIS A 13 -26.82 -1.81 -20.54
C HIS A 13 -25.65 -2.77 -20.75
N LEU A 14 -24.86 -3.03 -19.70
CA LEU A 14 -23.75 -3.98 -19.77
C LEU A 14 -24.21 -5.42 -20.02
N LEU A 15 -25.28 -5.87 -19.35
CA LEU A 15 -25.86 -7.20 -19.54
C LEU A 15 -26.37 -7.39 -20.98
N LEU A 16 -27.13 -6.42 -21.50
CA LEU A 16 -27.82 -6.53 -22.79
C LEU A 16 -26.90 -6.22 -23.99
N HIS A 17 -26.13 -5.14 -23.93
CA HIS A 17 -25.33 -4.66 -25.07
C HIS A 17 -23.89 -5.14 -25.07
N TRP A 18 -23.33 -5.38 -23.90
CA TRP A 18 -21.93 -5.79 -23.73
C TRP A 18 -21.77 -7.25 -23.31
N CYS A 19 -22.88 -8.01 -23.25
CA CYS A 19 -22.85 -9.43 -22.88
C CYS A 19 -22.14 -9.65 -21.53
N GLN A 20 -22.35 -8.76 -20.56
CA GLN A 20 -21.88 -9.01 -19.21
C GLN A 20 -22.60 -10.22 -18.62
N GLN A 21 -21.89 -11.03 -17.84
CA GLN A 21 -22.51 -12.11 -17.10
C GLN A 21 -23.39 -11.54 -15.97
N SER A 22 -24.59 -12.10 -15.81
CA SER A 22 -25.41 -11.84 -14.63
C SER A 22 -24.95 -12.69 -13.45
N ALA A 23 -24.73 -12.05 -12.30
CA ALA A 23 -24.26 -12.68 -11.06
C ALA A 23 -24.65 -11.83 -9.83
N PRO A 24 -24.72 -12.43 -8.62
CA PRO A 24 -24.89 -11.65 -7.39
C PRO A 24 -23.83 -10.56 -7.27
N GLY A 25 -24.26 -9.31 -7.05
CA GLY A 25 -23.34 -8.16 -6.97
C GLY A 25 -22.96 -7.53 -8.32
N GLU A 26 -23.59 -7.91 -9.43
CA GLU A 26 -23.34 -7.33 -10.77
C GLU A 26 -23.42 -5.80 -10.83
N GLU A 27 -24.24 -5.16 -9.99
CA GLU A 27 -24.35 -3.70 -9.89
C GLU A 27 -23.06 -3.03 -9.35
N ASP A 28 -22.19 -3.80 -8.71
CA ASP A 28 -20.95 -3.32 -8.09
C ASP A 28 -19.69 -3.63 -8.95
N VAL A 29 -19.84 -4.42 -10.03
CA VAL A 29 -18.72 -4.87 -10.91
C VAL A 29 -18.19 -3.75 -11.82
N ALA A 30 -19.06 -2.84 -12.27
CA ALA A 30 -18.69 -1.77 -13.19
C ALA A 30 -19.02 -0.39 -12.61
N VAL A 31 -17.99 0.37 -12.27
CA VAL A 31 -18.13 1.70 -11.67
C VAL A 31 -18.09 2.78 -12.76
N PRO A 32 -19.15 3.60 -12.92
CA PRO A 32 -19.23 4.56 -14.02
C PRO A 32 -18.29 5.76 -13.87
N THR A 33 -17.79 6.01 -12.66
CA THR A 33 -16.87 7.13 -12.36
C THR A 33 -15.45 6.80 -12.84
N PRO A 34 -14.93 7.47 -13.88
CA PRO A 34 -13.66 7.10 -14.48
C PRO A 34 -12.47 7.24 -13.51
N LEU A 35 -11.55 6.30 -13.56
CA LEU A 35 -10.25 6.41 -12.90
C LEU A 35 -9.34 7.34 -13.73
N VAL A 36 -8.79 8.36 -13.07
CA VAL A 36 -7.83 9.28 -13.69
C VAL A 36 -6.45 8.63 -13.71
N LEU A 37 -5.86 8.56 -14.90
CA LEU A 37 -4.55 7.96 -15.13
C LEU A 37 -3.57 9.00 -15.65
N GLU A 38 -2.40 9.11 -15.02
CA GLU A 38 -1.35 10.02 -15.48
C GLU A 38 -0.83 9.62 -16.88
N PRO A 39 -0.70 10.56 -17.84
CA PRO A 39 -0.19 10.25 -19.18
C PRO A 39 1.18 9.56 -19.21
N ALA A 40 2.07 9.92 -18.26
CA ALA A 40 3.39 9.31 -18.14
C ALA A 40 3.31 7.81 -17.81
N LEU A 41 2.43 7.45 -16.86
CA LEU A 41 2.19 6.07 -16.45
C LEU A 41 1.52 5.26 -17.58
N ALA A 42 0.49 5.83 -18.23
CA ALA A 42 -0.16 5.20 -19.39
C ALA A 42 0.85 4.92 -20.52
N GLY A 43 1.74 5.88 -20.79
CA GLY A 43 2.81 5.73 -21.78
C GLY A 43 3.84 4.68 -21.38
N GLU A 44 4.19 4.57 -20.09
CA GLU A 44 5.09 3.53 -19.60
C GLU A 44 4.47 2.13 -19.71
N LEU A 45 3.20 1.96 -19.31
CA LEU A 45 2.44 0.71 -19.47
C LEU A 45 2.42 0.26 -20.94
N ALA A 46 2.16 1.17 -21.88
CA ALA A 46 2.18 0.83 -23.30
C ALA A 46 3.58 0.43 -23.81
N ARG A 47 4.62 1.19 -23.44
CA ARG A 47 6.01 0.92 -23.87
C ARG A 47 6.56 -0.39 -23.30
N LEU A 48 6.33 -0.65 -22.01
CA LEU A 48 6.81 -1.88 -21.38
C LEU A 48 6.14 -3.10 -22.03
N ALA A 49 4.83 -3.03 -22.30
CA ALA A 49 4.09 -4.14 -22.88
C ALA A 49 4.63 -4.50 -24.27
N VAL A 50 4.83 -3.50 -25.14
CA VAL A 50 5.42 -3.71 -26.48
C VAL A 50 6.85 -4.26 -26.40
N THR A 51 7.64 -3.79 -25.43
CA THR A 51 9.03 -4.22 -25.26
C THR A 51 9.11 -5.69 -24.83
N LEU A 52 8.39 -6.05 -23.77
CA LEU A 52 8.40 -7.42 -23.26
C LEU A 52 7.72 -8.39 -24.22
N ASP A 53 6.67 -7.96 -24.93
CA ASP A 53 6.04 -8.77 -25.97
C ASP A 53 7.03 -9.20 -27.06
N ARG A 54 7.84 -8.25 -27.56
CA ARG A 54 8.83 -8.53 -28.59
C ARG A 54 9.90 -9.49 -28.08
N LEU A 55 10.35 -9.28 -26.84
CA LEU A 55 11.33 -10.14 -26.18
C LEU A 55 10.81 -11.57 -26.03
N LEU A 56 9.65 -11.73 -25.37
CA LEU A 56 9.05 -13.04 -25.08
C LEU A 56 8.76 -13.83 -26.36
N ARG A 57 8.27 -13.16 -27.40
CA ARG A 57 8.06 -13.78 -28.71
C ARG A 57 9.34 -14.21 -29.37
N ARG A 58 10.37 -13.34 -29.40
CA ARG A 58 11.67 -13.67 -29.99
C ARG A 58 12.25 -14.94 -29.38
N PHE A 59 12.14 -15.09 -28.06
CA PHE A 59 12.58 -16.30 -27.35
C PHE A 59 11.69 -17.51 -27.64
N SER A 60 10.37 -17.33 -27.67
CA SER A 60 9.46 -18.43 -27.99
C SER A 60 9.66 -18.94 -29.43
N ASP A 61 9.89 -18.06 -30.39
CA ASP A 61 10.20 -18.43 -31.77
C ASP A 61 11.54 -19.19 -31.85
N ALA A 62 12.55 -18.77 -31.09
CA ALA A 62 13.84 -19.46 -31.00
C ALA A 62 13.73 -20.86 -30.34
N LEU A 63 12.87 -20.98 -29.32
CA LEU A 63 12.52 -22.24 -28.64
C LEU A 63 11.82 -23.21 -29.59
N LEU A 64 10.78 -22.74 -30.27
CA LEU A 64 10.02 -23.53 -31.26
C LEU A 64 10.88 -23.90 -32.49
N ALA A 65 11.89 -23.10 -32.84
CA ALA A 65 12.84 -23.40 -33.91
C ALA A 65 13.88 -24.47 -33.52
N GLY A 66 14.01 -24.84 -32.24
CA GLY A 66 15.02 -25.79 -31.78
C GLY A 66 16.45 -25.28 -31.92
N THR A 67 16.68 -23.95 -31.85
CA THR A 67 18.04 -23.39 -31.98
C THR A 67 18.92 -23.71 -30.76
N ASP A 68 20.26 -23.78 -30.92
CA ASP A 68 21.22 -24.02 -29.82
C ASP A 68 21.10 -23.04 -28.64
N THR A 69 20.46 -21.89 -28.86
CA THR A 69 20.21 -20.85 -27.84
C THR A 69 19.22 -21.28 -26.74
N THR A 70 18.66 -22.49 -26.84
CA THR A 70 17.56 -23.01 -26.01
C THR A 70 17.99 -24.07 -24.99
N ARG A 71 19.29 -24.42 -24.97
CA ARG A 71 19.84 -25.49 -24.13
C ARG A 71 19.52 -25.24 -22.65
N GLY A 72 18.76 -26.16 -22.05
CA GLY A 72 18.40 -26.14 -20.62
C GLY A 72 16.98 -25.67 -20.31
N PHE A 73 16.26 -25.08 -21.27
CA PHE A 73 14.84 -24.78 -21.07
C PHE A 73 14.00 -26.06 -21.21
N LYS A 74 13.20 -26.36 -20.19
CA LYS A 74 12.17 -27.39 -20.25
C LYS A 74 10.82 -26.75 -20.57
N PRO A 75 10.21 -27.03 -21.74
CA PRO A 75 8.84 -26.63 -22.01
C PRO A 75 7.87 -27.23 -20.98
N PRO A 76 6.74 -26.55 -20.71
CA PRO A 76 5.72 -27.13 -19.85
C PRO A 76 5.13 -28.38 -20.51
N GLU A 77 4.89 -29.41 -19.70
CA GLU A 77 4.21 -30.63 -20.12
C GLU A 77 2.69 -30.45 -20.02
N PHE A 78 1.97 -30.95 -21.02
CA PHE A 78 0.50 -31.00 -21.07
C PHE A 78 0.07 -31.95 -22.20
N PRO A 79 -1.18 -32.43 -22.23
CA PRO A 79 -1.66 -33.25 -23.33
C PRO A 79 -1.47 -32.55 -24.70
N LEU A 80 -0.91 -33.26 -25.67
CA LEU A 80 -0.52 -32.76 -27.01
C LEU A 80 0.68 -31.78 -27.05
N ALA A 81 1.43 -31.60 -25.96
CA ALA A 81 2.57 -30.69 -25.92
C ALA A 81 3.63 -31.02 -26.98
N LYS A 82 3.95 -32.30 -27.17
CA LYS A 82 4.95 -32.76 -28.15
C LYS A 82 4.54 -32.39 -29.58
N GLU A 83 3.29 -32.63 -29.94
CA GLU A 83 2.72 -32.36 -31.27
C GLU A 83 2.63 -30.86 -31.54
N ILE A 84 2.18 -30.08 -30.55
CA ILE A 84 1.96 -28.64 -30.70
C ILE A 84 3.29 -27.89 -30.73
N LEU A 85 4.16 -28.13 -29.74
CA LEU A 85 5.43 -27.41 -29.61
C LEU A 85 6.48 -27.90 -30.62
N GLY A 86 6.41 -29.17 -31.03
CA GLY A 86 7.30 -29.74 -32.06
C GLY A 86 6.99 -29.29 -33.50
N ALA A 87 5.88 -28.59 -33.73
CA ALA A 87 5.46 -28.14 -35.07
C ALA A 87 6.28 -26.96 -35.64
N GLY A 88 7.32 -26.52 -34.94
CA GLY A 88 8.21 -25.44 -35.37
C GLY A 88 7.70 -24.03 -35.06
N PRO A 89 8.40 -22.99 -35.55
CA PRO A 89 8.10 -21.59 -35.25
C PRO A 89 6.71 -21.13 -35.65
N LEU A 90 6.23 -20.06 -35.00
CA LEU A 90 4.96 -19.43 -35.32
C LEU A 90 4.98 -18.89 -36.76
N ARG A 91 3.92 -19.19 -37.51
CA ARG A 91 3.75 -18.67 -38.89
C ARG A 91 3.14 -17.27 -38.93
N ALA A 92 2.56 -16.83 -37.81
CA ALA A 92 1.98 -15.51 -37.64
C ALA A 92 2.21 -15.01 -36.22
N PRO A 93 2.35 -13.68 -36.00
CA PRO A 93 2.41 -13.12 -34.65
C PRO A 93 1.14 -13.44 -33.86
N PHE A 94 1.24 -13.61 -32.53
CA PHE A 94 0.04 -13.77 -31.70
C PHE A 94 -1.00 -12.68 -31.99
N PHE A 95 -2.26 -13.09 -32.10
CA PHE A 95 -3.30 -12.16 -32.48
C PHE A 95 -3.60 -11.18 -31.35
N TRP A 96 -3.96 -11.69 -30.17
CA TRP A 96 -4.21 -10.89 -28.98
C TRP A 96 -3.34 -11.37 -27.82
N ARG A 97 -3.07 -10.48 -26.86
CA ARG A 97 -2.28 -10.76 -25.65
C ARG A 97 -2.51 -9.71 -24.59
N ARG A 98 -2.23 -10.04 -23.33
CA ARG A 98 -2.36 -9.15 -22.17
C ARG A 98 -1.17 -9.34 -21.23
N LEU A 99 -0.56 -8.25 -20.77
CA LEU A 99 0.34 -8.27 -19.62
C LEU A 99 -0.42 -7.84 -18.38
N ASP A 100 -0.19 -8.53 -17.27
CA ASP A 100 -0.77 -8.19 -15.97
C ASP A 100 0.27 -7.44 -15.16
N VAL A 101 -0.01 -6.16 -14.86
CA VAL A 101 0.98 -5.22 -14.32
C VAL A 101 0.49 -4.55 -13.05
N PHE A 102 1.32 -4.57 -12.01
CA PHE A 102 1.12 -3.73 -10.82
C PHE A 102 2.06 -2.53 -10.82
N GLU A 103 1.58 -1.43 -10.24
CA GLU A 103 2.47 -0.43 -9.66
C GLU A 103 3.05 -0.99 -8.36
N ARG A 104 4.37 -0.89 -8.18
CA ARG A 104 5.02 -1.28 -6.92
C ARG A 104 4.72 -0.22 -5.88
N ALA A 105 4.54 -0.61 -4.62
CA ALA A 105 4.40 0.34 -3.51
C ALA A 105 5.58 1.33 -3.51
N GLY A 106 6.82 0.81 -3.49
CA GLY A 106 8.05 1.61 -3.58
C GLY A 106 8.38 2.24 -4.94
N GLY A 107 7.41 2.33 -5.86
CA GLY A 107 7.54 2.94 -7.18
C GLY A 107 8.03 2.02 -8.30
N GLY A 108 7.65 2.38 -9.54
CA GLY A 108 7.90 1.58 -10.73
C GLY A 108 6.81 0.53 -10.99
N LEU A 109 7.04 -0.33 -11.99
CA LEU A 109 6.07 -1.30 -12.47
C LEU A 109 6.59 -2.73 -12.33
N ALA A 110 5.67 -3.68 -12.15
CA ALA A 110 5.95 -5.10 -12.05
C ALA A 110 4.98 -5.89 -12.93
N VAL A 111 5.51 -6.64 -13.90
CA VAL A 111 4.77 -7.55 -14.76
C VAL A 111 4.74 -8.90 -14.07
N LEU A 112 3.55 -9.33 -13.69
CA LEU A 112 3.37 -10.59 -12.97
C LEU A 112 3.16 -11.76 -13.91
N GLU A 113 2.43 -11.53 -15.00
CA GLU A 113 2.01 -12.56 -15.94
C GLU A 113 1.91 -12.01 -17.36
N TYR A 114 2.08 -12.91 -18.33
CA TYR A 114 1.84 -12.66 -19.74
C TYR A 114 0.81 -13.66 -20.27
N ASN A 115 -0.39 -13.16 -20.55
CA ASN A 115 -1.54 -13.93 -20.98
C ASN A 115 -1.69 -13.82 -22.50
N CYS A 116 -1.24 -14.83 -23.24
CA CYS A 116 -1.33 -14.86 -24.71
C CYS A 116 -1.99 -16.13 -25.26
N ASP A 117 -2.46 -17.02 -24.40
CA ASP A 117 -3.19 -18.22 -24.79
C ASP A 117 -4.66 -17.90 -25.07
N LYS A 118 -5.40 -17.43 -24.06
CA LYS A 118 -6.79 -16.95 -24.20
C LYS A 118 -7.13 -15.75 -23.28
N PRO A 119 -6.45 -14.60 -23.39
CA PRO A 119 -6.82 -13.45 -22.58
C PRO A 119 -8.22 -12.92 -22.90
N ALA A 120 -8.95 -12.62 -21.82
CA ALA A 120 -10.21 -11.89 -21.80
C ALA A 120 -10.00 -10.43 -21.36
N GLY A 121 -11.07 -9.63 -21.32
CA GLY A 121 -11.09 -8.25 -20.83
C GLY A 121 -11.45 -7.18 -21.88
N GLN A 122 -11.74 -7.60 -23.12
CA GLN A 122 -12.11 -6.70 -24.21
C GLN A 122 -13.45 -6.02 -23.97
N ARG A 123 -14.37 -6.69 -23.27
CA ARG A 123 -15.67 -6.14 -22.87
C ARG A 123 -15.48 -4.86 -22.07
N GLU A 124 -14.68 -4.92 -21.01
CA GLU A 124 -14.41 -3.82 -20.08
C GLU A 124 -13.70 -2.66 -20.79
N ILE A 125 -12.76 -2.96 -21.68
CA ILE A 125 -12.07 -1.96 -22.49
C ILE A 125 -13.04 -1.22 -23.40
N TRP A 126 -13.89 -1.95 -24.14
CA TRP A 126 -14.79 -1.37 -25.14
C TRP A 126 -16.00 -0.67 -24.50
N ALA A 127 -16.57 -1.26 -23.45
CA ALA A 127 -17.64 -0.64 -22.67
C ALA A 127 -17.11 0.61 -21.93
N GLY A 128 -15.89 0.55 -21.39
CA GLY A 128 -15.23 1.71 -20.79
C GLY A 128 -14.87 2.79 -21.81
N GLU A 129 -14.54 2.41 -23.05
CA GLU A 129 -14.36 3.34 -24.17
C GLU A 129 -15.67 4.06 -24.51
N GLU A 130 -16.79 3.34 -24.60
CA GLU A 130 -18.11 3.92 -24.88
C GLU A 130 -18.56 4.89 -23.76
N GLN A 131 -18.38 4.48 -22.50
CA GLN A 131 -18.81 5.25 -21.34
C GLN A 131 -17.99 6.54 -21.13
N GLU A 132 -16.74 6.57 -21.60
CA GLU A 132 -15.86 7.74 -21.54
C GLU A 132 -15.37 8.11 -22.96
N PRO A 133 -16.21 8.74 -23.80
CA PRO A 133 -15.90 8.98 -25.21
C PRO A 133 -14.93 10.14 -25.44
N ARG A 134 -14.48 10.83 -24.38
CA ARG A 134 -13.58 11.98 -24.49
C ARG A 134 -12.26 11.58 -25.13
N ARG A 135 -11.60 12.54 -25.79
CA ARG A 135 -10.27 12.37 -26.40
C ARG A 135 -9.20 11.89 -25.42
N ALA A 136 -9.39 12.16 -24.13
CA ALA A 136 -8.50 11.77 -23.06
C ALA A 136 -8.62 10.30 -22.65
N ASN A 137 -9.55 9.51 -23.19
CA ASN A 137 -9.62 8.08 -22.87
C ASN A 137 -8.43 7.33 -23.53
N PRO A 138 -7.58 6.62 -22.76
CA PRO A 138 -6.45 5.87 -23.34
C PRO A 138 -6.88 4.70 -24.22
N ASN A 139 -8.14 4.24 -24.09
CA ASN A 139 -8.71 3.15 -24.89
C ASN A 139 -9.41 3.65 -26.16
N ARG A 140 -9.34 4.94 -26.48
CA ARG A 140 -10.00 5.48 -27.67
C ARG A 140 -9.49 4.79 -28.94
N GLY A 141 -10.41 4.22 -29.70
CA GLY A 141 -10.17 3.42 -30.90
C GLY A 141 -9.77 1.96 -30.64
N ALA A 142 -9.82 1.48 -29.39
CA ALA A 142 -9.43 0.11 -29.03
C ALA A 142 -10.26 -0.93 -29.80
N ARG A 143 -11.59 -0.76 -29.81
CA ARG A 143 -12.51 -1.66 -30.52
C ARG A 143 -12.20 -1.73 -32.02
N ALA A 144 -12.01 -0.58 -32.66
CA ALA A 144 -11.67 -0.51 -34.08
C ALA A 144 -10.25 -1.05 -34.37
N SER A 145 -9.30 -0.86 -33.44
CA SER A 145 -7.93 -1.38 -33.56
C SER A 145 -7.92 -2.91 -33.55
N PHE A 146 -8.72 -3.52 -32.68
CA PHE A 146 -8.91 -4.96 -32.62
C PHE A 146 -9.52 -5.51 -33.92
N GLY A 147 -10.60 -4.90 -34.43
CA GLY A 147 -11.20 -5.29 -35.72
C GLY A 147 -10.21 -5.20 -36.89
N ARG A 148 -9.40 -4.13 -36.96
CA ARG A 148 -8.33 -4.03 -37.96
C ARG A 148 -7.23 -5.08 -37.78
N ALA A 149 -6.92 -5.47 -36.54
CA ALA A 149 -5.96 -6.53 -36.28
C ALA A 149 -6.50 -7.89 -36.76
N LEU A 150 -7.79 -8.14 -36.55
CA LEU A 150 -8.48 -9.36 -36.99
C LEU A 150 -8.45 -9.48 -38.51
N ALA A 151 -8.85 -8.41 -39.22
CA ALA A 151 -8.80 -8.35 -40.67
C ALA A 151 -7.38 -8.55 -41.22
N ARG A 152 -6.36 -7.94 -40.58
CA ARG A 152 -4.95 -8.12 -40.98
C ARG A 152 -4.43 -9.53 -40.75
N ALA A 153 -4.86 -10.20 -39.67
CA ALA A 153 -4.44 -11.56 -39.39
C ALA A 153 -4.92 -12.50 -40.52
N LEU A 154 -6.19 -12.38 -40.91
CA LEU A 154 -6.73 -13.13 -42.03
C LEU A 154 -6.05 -12.76 -43.37
N ALA A 155 -5.88 -11.47 -43.66
CA ALA A 155 -5.26 -11.03 -44.91
C ALA A 155 -3.83 -11.57 -45.09
N ARG A 156 -3.05 -11.71 -44.00
CA ARG A 156 -1.73 -12.35 -44.04
C ARG A 156 -1.79 -13.85 -44.29
N HIS A 157 -2.75 -14.52 -43.65
CA HIS A 157 -2.97 -15.95 -43.86
C HIS A 157 -3.36 -16.22 -45.32
N VAL A 158 -4.35 -15.48 -45.83
CA VAL A 158 -4.86 -15.59 -47.20
C VAL A 158 -3.84 -15.12 -48.24
N GLY A 159 -3.12 -14.01 -48.03
CA GLY A 159 -2.08 -13.54 -48.97
C GLY A 159 -0.89 -14.51 -49.14
N GLY A 160 -0.69 -15.42 -48.18
CA GLY A 160 0.21 -16.57 -48.33
C GLY A 160 -0.38 -17.73 -49.14
N VAL A 161 -1.71 -17.84 -49.19
CA VAL A 161 -2.48 -18.93 -49.84
C VAL A 161 -2.91 -18.56 -51.27
N GLU A 162 -3.35 -17.32 -51.53
CA GLU A 162 -3.82 -16.83 -52.84
C GLU A 162 -2.71 -16.73 -53.90
N ARG A 163 -1.42 -16.73 -53.50
CA ARG A 163 -0.30 -16.98 -54.45
C ARG A 163 -0.31 -18.39 -55.04
N ARG A 164 -1.09 -19.34 -54.50
CA ARG A 164 -1.11 -20.75 -54.91
C ARG A 164 -2.43 -21.23 -55.54
N SER A 165 -3.51 -20.46 -55.46
CA SER A 165 -4.80 -20.87 -56.05
C SER A 165 -5.67 -19.66 -56.35
N GLY A 166 -5.81 -19.31 -57.62
CA GLY A 166 -6.56 -18.14 -58.12
C GLY A 166 -8.08 -18.27 -58.03
N ALA A 167 -8.64 -18.45 -56.83
CA ALA A 167 -10.08 -18.54 -56.61
C ALA A 167 -10.58 -17.43 -55.67
N ALA A 168 -11.51 -16.60 -56.16
CA ALA A 168 -12.29 -15.69 -55.35
C ALA A 168 -13.23 -16.49 -54.44
N ARG A 169 -12.95 -16.56 -53.13
CA ARG A 169 -13.83 -17.22 -52.16
C ARG A 169 -14.81 -16.22 -51.55
N LEU A 170 -16.10 -16.63 -51.57
CA LEU A 170 -17.25 -16.06 -50.87
C LEU A 170 -16.98 -15.82 -49.37
N ARG A 171 -17.85 -15.05 -48.72
CA ARG A 171 -17.87 -14.64 -47.29
C ARG A 171 -17.06 -15.58 -46.38
N ARG A 172 -16.09 -15.00 -45.65
CA ARG A 172 -15.20 -15.72 -44.73
C ARG A 172 -15.96 -16.19 -43.49
N ARG A 173 -15.69 -17.40 -43.00
CA ARG A 173 -16.37 -17.97 -41.83
C ARG A 173 -15.42 -18.14 -40.63
N LEU A 174 -15.86 -17.64 -39.47
CA LEU A 174 -15.15 -17.67 -38.19
C LEU A 174 -15.86 -18.59 -37.20
N ALA A 175 -15.18 -19.65 -36.75
CA ALA A 175 -15.62 -20.42 -35.59
C ALA A 175 -14.98 -19.87 -34.32
N ILE A 176 -15.77 -19.60 -33.28
CA ILE A 176 -15.30 -19.14 -31.98
C ILE A 176 -15.38 -20.29 -31.00
N LEU A 177 -14.23 -20.92 -30.75
CA LEU A 177 -14.14 -22.09 -29.89
C LEU A 177 -14.12 -21.67 -28.41
N VAL A 178 -15.12 -22.12 -27.66
CA VAL A 178 -15.30 -21.88 -26.22
C VAL A 178 -15.76 -23.16 -25.53
N ASP A 179 -15.60 -23.22 -24.21
CA ASP A 179 -16.34 -24.16 -23.39
C ASP A 179 -17.69 -23.50 -23.02
N PRO A 180 -18.84 -24.07 -23.42
CA PRO A 180 -20.16 -23.53 -23.07
C PRO A 180 -20.42 -23.46 -21.56
N ALA A 181 -19.75 -24.28 -20.74
CA ALA A 181 -19.89 -24.24 -19.28
C ALA A 181 -19.22 -23.01 -18.67
N HIS A 182 -18.22 -22.44 -19.35
CA HIS A 182 -17.52 -21.23 -18.95
C HIS A 182 -18.26 -19.99 -19.47
N ARG A 183 -19.22 -19.52 -18.65
CA ARG A 183 -20.18 -18.46 -19.03
C ARG A 183 -19.54 -17.17 -19.52
N GLU A 184 -18.40 -16.78 -18.97
CA GLU A 184 -17.70 -15.55 -19.33
C GLU A 184 -17.16 -15.59 -20.76
N GLU A 185 -16.40 -16.63 -21.10
CA GLU A 185 -15.86 -16.86 -22.44
C GLU A 185 -16.98 -17.04 -23.47
N PHE A 186 -18.03 -17.80 -23.12
CA PHE A 186 -19.19 -17.98 -23.97
C PHE A 186 -19.87 -16.64 -24.32
N ARG A 187 -20.04 -15.75 -23.34
CA ARG A 187 -20.61 -14.41 -23.59
C ARG A 187 -19.66 -13.52 -24.40
N LEU A 188 -18.35 -13.59 -24.12
CA LEU A 188 -17.32 -12.86 -24.85
C LEU A 188 -17.28 -13.26 -26.34
N ALA A 189 -17.56 -14.52 -26.66
CA ALA A 189 -17.65 -15.01 -28.04
C ALA A 189 -18.64 -14.20 -28.88
N TYR A 190 -19.80 -13.80 -28.33
CA TYR A 190 -20.76 -12.96 -29.05
C TYR A 190 -20.21 -11.56 -29.35
N LEU A 191 -19.31 -11.01 -28.52
CA LEU A 191 -18.66 -9.73 -28.81
C LEU A 191 -17.69 -9.85 -30.00
N PHE A 192 -16.90 -10.92 -30.02
CA PHE A 192 -16.00 -11.21 -31.14
C PHE A 192 -16.78 -11.54 -32.41
N GLY A 193 -17.88 -12.28 -32.28
CA GLY A 193 -18.81 -12.58 -33.36
C GLY A 193 -19.39 -11.32 -33.98
N ARG A 194 -19.98 -10.42 -33.18
CA ARG A 194 -20.47 -9.12 -33.67
C ARG A 194 -19.38 -8.30 -34.36
N MET A 195 -18.13 -8.38 -33.90
CA MET A 195 -16.98 -7.74 -34.55
C MET A 195 -16.67 -8.36 -35.91
N ALA A 196 -16.67 -9.69 -36.01
CA ALA A 196 -16.46 -10.40 -37.28
C ALA A 196 -17.60 -10.13 -38.28
N GLY A 197 -18.85 -10.12 -37.81
CA GLY A 197 -20.01 -9.74 -38.61
C GLY A 197 -19.91 -8.33 -39.19
N ALA A 198 -19.38 -7.36 -38.41
CA ALA A 198 -19.11 -6.00 -38.89
C ALA A 198 -18.00 -5.94 -39.96
N LEU A 199 -17.15 -6.97 -40.07
CA LEU A 199 -16.18 -7.14 -41.17
C LEU A 199 -16.75 -7.92 -42.36
N GLY A 200 -18.05 -8.27 -42.33
CA GLY A 200 -18.74 -9.04 -43.36
C GLY A 200 -18.52 -10.56 -43.27
N TRP A 201 -17.96 -11.05 -42.16
CA TRP A 201 -17.70 -12.48 -41.95
C TRP A 201 -18.92 -13.17 -41.35
N GLU A 202 -19.14 -14.42 -41.75
CA GLU A 202 -20.03 -15.32 -41.03
C GLU A 202 -19.32 -15.82 -39.78
N TRP A 203 -20.06 -16.03 -38.69
CA TRP A 203 -19.46 -16.47 -37.45
C TRP A 203 -20.43 -17.29 -36.62
N GLU A 204 -19.87 -18.27 -35.90
CA GLU A 204 -20.62 -19.15 -35.01
C GLU A 204 -19.80 -19.42 -33.74
N VAL A 205 -20.50 -19.63 -32.63
CA VAL A 205 -19.89 -20.09 -31.37
C VAL A 205 -19.93 -21.60 -31.38
N VAL A 206 -18.80 -22.25 -31.13
CA VAL A 206 -18.66 -23.71 -31.21
C VAL A 206 -18.07 -24.27 -29.91
N GLY A 207 -18.58 -25.42 -29.49
CA GLY A 207 -17.93 -26.28 -28.50
C GLY A 207 -16.98 -27.30 -29.15
N PRO A 208 -16.27 -28.10 -28.33
CA PRO A 208 -15.34 -29.12 -28.82
C PRO A 208 -15.95 -30.09 -29.84
N ASP A 209 -17.19 -30.53 -29.61
CA ASP A 209 -17.89 -31.53 -30.44
C ASP A 209 -18.49 -30.97 -31.74
N ASN A 210 -18.43 -29.66 -31.95
CA ASN A 210 -19.04 -29.02 -33.12
C ASN A 210 -18.05 -28.79 -34.26
N LEU A 211 -16.77 -29.10 -34.03
CA LEU A 211 -15.70 -28.96 -35.01
C LEU A 211 -15.29 -30.33 -35.56
N ALA A 212 -15.12 -30.39 -36.87
CA ALA A 212 -14.60 -31.57 -37.56
C ALA A 212 -13.67 -31.16 -38.70
N VAL A 213 -13.11 -32.16 -39.38
CA VAL A 213 -12.35 -31.97 -40.61
C VAL A 213 -12.91 -32.90 -41.68
N GLU A 214 -13.44 -32.30 -42.75
CA GLU A 214 -14.05 -32.99 -43.90
C GLU A 214 -13.27 -32.62 -45.16
N ASP A 215 -12.84 -33.63 -45.94
CA ASP A 215 -11.93 -33.44 -47.10
C ASP A 215 -10.69 -32.59 -46.76
N GLY A 216 -10.24 -32.72 -45.50
CA GLY A 216 -9.14 -31.97 -44.91
C GLY A 216 -9.43 -30.48 -44.66
N ARG A 217 -10.62 -29.97 -44.94
CA ARG A 217 -11.05 -28.63 -44.54
C ARG A 217 -11.70 -28.67 -43.17
N ALA A 218 -11.40 -27.68 -42.34
CA ALA A 218 -12.09 -27.52 -41.07
C ALA A 218 -13.55 -27.15 -41.32
N VAL A 219 -14.46 -27.77 -40.59
CA VAL A 219 -15.90 -27.48 -40.63
C VAL A 219 -16.44 -27.24 -39.23
N ALA A 220 -17.47 -26.40 -39.13
CA ALA A 220 -18.28 -26.20 -37.92
C ALA A 220 -19.74 -26.45 -38.28
N TYR A 221 -20.41 -27.37 -37.58
CA TYR A 221 -21.77 -27.81 -37.91
C TYR A 221 -21.95 -28.20 -39.40
N GLY A 222 -20.91 -28.79 -40.02
CA GLY A 222 -20.89 -29.17 -41.44
C GLY A 222 -20.50 -28.05 -42.42
N GLU A 223 -20.33 -26.82 -41.96
CA GLU A 223 -20.00 -25.67 -42.83
C GLU A 223 -18.50 -25.35 -42.83
N PRO A 224 -17.86 -25.08 -43.99
CA PRO A 224 -16.42 -24.80 -44.07
C PRO A 224 -15.97 -23.55 -43.30
N VAL A 225 -14.99 -23.71 -42.42
CA VAL A 225 -14.41 -22.66 -41.56
C VAL A 225 -13.02 -22.25 -42.05
N ASP A 226 -12.79 -20.94 -42.17
CA ASP A 226 -11.47 -20.39 -42.53
C ASP A 226 -10.62 -20.05 -41.29
N VAL A 227 -11.28 -19.67 -40.19
CA VAL A 227 -10.63 -19.13 -38.99
C VAL A 227 -11.24 -19.76 -37.74
N ILE A 228 -10.39 -20.21 -36.82
CA ILE A 228 -10.78 -20.49 -35.44
C ILE A 228 -10.23 -19.38 -34.54
N LEU A 229 -11.11 -18.72 -33.80
CA LEU A 229 -10.77 -17.85 -32.69
C LEU A 229 -10.88 -18.67 -31.41
N ARG A 230 -9.73 -18.94 -30.78
CA ARG A 230 -9.65 -19.85 -29.65
C ARG A 230 -9.77 -19.11 -28.33
N GLN A 231 -10.90 -19.30 -27.64
CA GLN A 231 -11.14 -18.94 -26.25
C GLN A 231 -11.20 -20.21 -25.38
N TYR A 232 -10.40 -21.21 -25.76
CA TYR A 232 -10.33 -22.52 -25.14
C TYR A 232 -8.86 -22.86 -24.84
N PRO A 233 -8.50 -23.23 -23.60
CA PRO A 233 -7.12 -23.49 -23.20
C PRO A 233 -6.36 -24.49 -24.09
N THR A 234 -5.08 -24.24 -24.35
CA THR A 234 -4.27 -25.19 -25.15
C THR A 234 -4.13 -26.54 -24.45
N GLU A 235 -3.90 -26.53 -23.13
CA GLU A 235 -3.70 -27.73 -22.33
C GLU A 235 -4.92 -28.68 -22.32
N PHE A 236 -6.11 -28.15 -22.63
CA PHE A 236 -7.35 -28.93 -22.76
C PHE A 236 -7.71 -29.27 -24.21
N LEU A 237 -6.90 -28.90 -25.22
CA LEU A 237 -7.24 -29.18 -26.62
C LEU A 237 -7.37 -30.67 -26.94
N HIS A 238 -6.81 -31.55 -26.10
CA HIS A 238 -7.00 -32.99 -26.19
C HIS A 238 -8.47 -33.44 -26.01
N GLU A 239 -9.32 -32.59 -25.42
CA GLU A 239 -10.76 -32.81 -25.29
C GLU A 239 -11.52 -32.61 -26.61
N LEU A 240 -10.89 -32.00 -27.63
CA LEU A 240 -11.49 -31.88 -28.96
C LEU A 240 -11.31 -33.18 -29.74
N PRO A 241 -12.41 -33.87 -30.15
CA PRO A 241 -12.30 -35.09 -30.95
C PRO A 241 -11.50 -34.88 -32.25
N ALA A 242 -11.59 -33.69 -32.85
CA ALA A 242 -10.90 -33.31 -34.07
C ALA A 242 -9.59 -32.53 -33.87
N ALA A 243 -9.00 -32.51 -32.66
CA ALA A 243 -7.81 -31.69 -32.35
C ALA A 243 -6.64 -31.90 -33.33
N GLY A 244 -6.24 -33.16 -33.54
CA GLY A 244 -5.15 -33.53 -34.45
C GLY A 244 -5.41 -33.12 -35.90
N PRO A 245 -6.55 -33.54 -36.51
CA PRO A 245 -6.93 -33.11 -37.86
C PRO A 245 -6.99 -31.58 -38.04
N LEU A 246 -7.57 -30.84 -37.09
CA LEU A 246 -7.66 -29.37 -37.14
C LEU A 246 -6.26 -28.72 -37.05
N TRP A 247 -5.39 -29.31 -36.23
CA TRP A 247 -4.01 -28.87 -36.11
C TRP A 247 -3.25 -29.07 -37.43
N ASN A 248 -3.37 -30.25 -38.04
CA ASN A 248 -2.77 -30.54 -39.34
C ASN A 248 -3.28 -29.60 -40.44
N ALA A 249 -4.59 -29.35 -40.51
CA ALA A 249 -5.16 -28.38 -41.44
C ALA A 249 -4.55 -26.97 -41.25
N SER A 250 -4.22 -26.58 -40.02
CA SER A 250 -3.51 -25.32 -39.75
C SER A 250 -2.05 -25.34 -40.21
N LEU A 251 -1.34 -26.43 -39.94
CA LEU A 251 0.04 -26.65 -40.40
C LEU A 251 0.16 -26.75 -41.93
N GLU A 252 -0.93 -27.00 -42.64
CA GLU A 252 -0.96 -26.95 -44.09
C GLU A 252 -1.41 -25.58 -44.64
N GLY A 253 -1.76 -24.65 -43.75
CA GLY A 253 -2.21 -23.31 -44.12
C GLY A 253 -3.67 -23.26 -44.61
N ARG A 254 -4.45 -24.31 -44.35
CA ARG A 254 -5.88 -24.41 -44.72
C ARG A 254 -6.81 -23.86 -43.64
N LEU A 255 -6.30 -23.67 -42.42
CA LEU A 255 -7.02 -23.10 -41.28
C LEU A 255 -6.15 -22.11 -40.51
N LEU A 256 -6.70 -20.94 -40.19
CA LEU A 256 -6.06 -19.95 -39.32
C LEU A 256 -6.52 -20.12 -37.86
N TRP A 257 -5.58 -20.42 -36.96
CA TRP A 257 -5.82 -20.26 -35.52
C TRP A 257 -5.44 -18.86 -35.06
N LEU A 258 -6.43 -18.08 -34.63
CA LEU A 258 -6.18 -16.90 -33.83
C LEU A 258 -5.96 -17.33 -32.39
N ASN A 259 -4.82 -16.88 -31.86
CA ASN A 259 -4.22 -17.45 -30.66
C ASN A 259 -3.81 -18.91 -30.86
N ASP A 260 -2.85 -19.07 -31.76
CA ASP A 260 -2.13 -20.32 -32.04
C ASP A 260 -1.86 -21.14 -30.75
N PRO A 261 -2.17 -22.45 -30.72
CA PRO A 261 -1.95 -23.31 -29.56
C PRO A 261 -0.53 -23.21 -28.98
N ARG A 262 0.48 -22.98 -29.81
CA ARG A 262 1.89 -22.80 -29.37
C ARG A 262 2.10 -21.58 -28.48
N ALA A 263 1.16 -20.64 -28.41
CA ALA A 263 1.21 -19.48 -27.51
C ALA A 263 1.28 -19.87 -26.02
N VAL A 264 0.85 -21.08 -25.66
CA VAL A 264 0.95 -21.60 -24.29
C VAL A 264 2.38 -21.60 -23.76
N LEU A 265 3.37 -21.84 -24.64
CA LEU A 265 4.80 -21.79 -24.32
C LEU A 265 5.21 -20.40 -23.83
N THR A 266 4.73 -19.35 -24.50
CA THR A 266 5.08 -17.97 -24.14
C THR A 266 4.33 -17.50 -22.88
N GLN A 267 3.12 -18.02 -22.65
CA GLN A 267 2.34 -17.74 -21.46
C GLN A 267 2.91 -18.42 -20.21
N ALA A 268 3.61 -19.55 -20.38
CA ALA A 268 4.17 -20.32 -19.28
C ALA A 268 5.09 -19.46 -18.41
N LYS A 269 4.85 -19.48 -17.09
CA LYS A 269 5.61 -18.66 -16.15
C LYS A 269 7.09 -19.11 -16.05
N SER A 270 7.39 -20.34 -16.48
CA SER A 270 8.76 -20.85 -16.65
C SER A 270 9.57 -20.01 -17.64
N LEU A 271 8.95 -19.34 -18.61
CA LEU A 271 9.67 -18.45 -19.52
C LEU A 271 10.22 -17.21 -18.79
N PHE A 272 9.53 -16.70 -17.78
CA PHE A 272 10.08 -15.63 -16.93
C PHE A 272 11.28 -16.14 -16.10
N ALA A 273 11.21 -17.36 -15.59
CA ALA A 273 12.32 -18.00 -14.90
C ALA A 273 13.54 -18.13 -15.83
N HIS A 274 13.32 -18.57 -17.07
CA HIS A 274 14.39 -18.70 -18.05
C HIS A 274 14.98 -17.35 -18.47
N LEU A 275 14.17 -16.30 -18.64
CA LEU A 275 14.71 -14.95 -18.89
C LEU A 275 15.64 -14.50 -17.76
N TRP A 276 15.30 -14.78 -16.50
CA TRP A 276 16.18 -14.50 -15.37
C TRP A 276 17.45 -15.35 -15.40
N GLU A 277 17.37 -16.63 -15.74
CA GLU A 277 18.54 -17.48 -15.94
C GLU A 277 19.52 -16.87 -16.98
N LEU A 278 18.99 -16.41 -18.12
CA LEU A 278 19.76 -15.77 -19.18
C LEU A 278 20.38 -14.42 -18.74
N VAL A 279 19.68 -13.65 -17.91
CA VAL A 279 20.22 -12.43 -17.29
C VAL A 279 21.44 -12.77 -16.42
N HIS A 280 21.35 -13.79 -15.57
CA HIS A 280 22.47 -14.20 -14.70
C HIS A 280 23.66 -14.73 -15.50
N GLN A 281 23.40 -15.51 -16.54
CA GLN A 281 24.41 -16.07 -17.43
C GLN A 281 25.00 -15.04 -18.40
N ARG A 282 24.43 -13.83 -18.46
CA ARG A 282 24.83 -12.73 -19.35
C ARG A 282 24.94 -13.15 -20.82
N ARG A 283 24.00 -13.99 -21.28
CA ARG A 283 23.96 -14.51 -22.66
C ARG A 283 22.66 -14.13 -23.37
N LEU A 284 22.67 -14.04 -24.69
CA LEU A 284 21.49 -13.97 -25.60
C LEU A 284 20.54 -12.76 -25.45
N LEU A 285 20.70 -11.98 -24.38
CA LEU A 285 19.98 -10.75 -24.12
C LEU A 285 20.88 -9.55 -24.42
N THR A 286 20.34 -8.57 -25.14
CA THR A 286 20.96 -7.26 -25.28
C THR A 286 20.95 -6.51 -23.94
N ARG A 287 21.80 -5.48 -23.80
CA ARG A 287 21.80 -4.62 -22.59
C ARG A 287 20.43 -4.01 -22.30
N GLY A 288 19.69 -3.62 -23.34
CA GLY A 288 18.33 -3.07 -23.21
C GLY A 288 17.31 -4.12 -22.73
N GLU A 289 17.42 -5.36 -23.19
CA GLU A 289 16.55 -6.45 -22.74
C GLU A 289 16.86 -6.87 -21.31
N VAL A 290 18.14 -6.95 -20.92
CA VAL A 290 18.53 -7.17 -19.51
C VAL A 290 17.89 -6.09 -18.64
N ALA A 291 18.04 -4.82 -19.00
CA ALA A 291 17.44 -3.71 -18.26
C ALA A 291 15.90 -3.80 -18.19
N ALA A 292 15.24 -4.23 -19.26
CA ALA A 292 13.79 -4.42 -19.28
C ALA A 292 13.34 -5.56 -18.35
N VAL A 293 14.02 -6.72 -18.39
CA VAL A 293 13.73 -7.87 -17.52
C VAL A 293 13.93 -7.49 -16.06
N THR A 294 15.10 -6.97 -15.70
CA THR A 294 15.42 -6.62 -14.30
C THR A 294 14.53 -5.52 -13.74
N ARG A 295 14.04 -4.61 -14.59
CA ARG A 295 13.14 -3.52 -14.19
C ARG A 295 11.71 -4.00 -13.99
N TYR A 296 11.18 -4.78 -14.94
CA TYR A 296 9.74 -5.04 -15.01
C TYR A 296 9.33 -6.44 -14.53
N ILE A 297 10.16 -7.47 -14.69
CA ILE A 297 9.80 -8.83 -14.28
C ILE A 297 10.40 -9.09 -12.89
N PRO A 298 9.59 -9.38 -11.85
CA PRO A 298 10.13 -9.77 -10.55
C PRO A 298 11.08 -10.96 -10.68
N ALA A 299 12.10 -11.05 -9.81
CA ALA A 299 13.04 -12.16 -9.80
C ALA A 299 12.26 -13.48 -9.76
N THR A 300 12.44 -14.33 -10.77
CA THR A 300 11.67 -15.55 -10.96
C THR A 300 12.61 -16.71 -11.24
N GLY A 301 12.35 -17.87 -10.64
CA GLY A 301 13.04 -19.12 -10.93
C GLY A 301 12.07 -20.30 -10.91
N LEU A 302 12.45 -21.41 -11.54
CA LEU A 302 11.75 -22.69 -11.37
C LEU A 302 12.03 -23.22 -9.97
N ALA A 303 11.07 -23.93 -9.38
CA ALA A 303 11.30 -24.63 -8.11
C ALA A 303 12.43 -25.69 -8.26
N ALA A 304 12.58 -26.28 -9.45
CA ALA A 304 13.70 -27.17 -9.80
C ALA A 304 15.07 -26.49 -9.86
N SER A 305 15.12 -25.15 -9.95
CA SER A 305 16.39 -24.43 -10.00
C SER A 305 17.02 -24.35 -8.60
N PRO A 306 18.35 -24.61 -8.46
CA PRO A 306 19.01 -24.65 -7.15
C PRO A 306 18.78 -23.39 -6.30
N GLY A 307 18.48 -23.59 -5.01
CA GLY A 307 18.38 -22.53 -4.00
C GLY A 307 17.11 -21.66 -4.06
N TRP A 308 16.18 -21.87 -5.00
CA TRP A 308 14.93 -21.10 -5.02
C TRP A 308 13.95 -21.54 -3.92
N LEU A 309 13.75 -22.85 -3.74
CA LEU A 309 12.92 -23.38 -2.65
C LEU A 309 13.51 -23.06 -1.28
N ASP A 310 14.82 -23.17 -1.10
CA ASP A 310 15.48 -22.86 0.18
C ASP A 310 15.29 -21.39 0.58
N ARG A 311 15.42 -20.47 -0.38
CA ARG A 311 15.15 -19.04 -0.14
C ARG A 311 13.68 -18.79 0.20
N ALA A 312 12.76 -19.48 -0.47
CA ALA A 312 11.34 -19.41 -0.19
C ALA A 312 10.97 -19.96 1.20
N ALA A 313 11.62 -21.04 1.63
CA ALA A 313 11.45 -21.61 2.96
C ALA A 313 12.03 -20.70 4.05
N ALA A 314 13.19 -20.09 3.80
CA ALA A 314 13.87 -19.24 4.78
C ALA A 314 13.16 -17.91 5.03
N ARG A 315 12.57 -17.30 3.98
CA ARG A 315 11.89 -15.99 4.07
C ARG A 315 10.58 -15.97 3.29
N PRO A 316 9.50 -16.60 3.80
CA PRO A 316 8.21 -16.70 3.12
C PRO A 316 7.69 -15.36 2.56
N GLU A 317 7.87 -14.27 3.31
CA GLU A 317 7.38 -12.94 2.98
C GLU A 317 7.99 -12.31 1.72
N ASP A 318 9.14 -12.84 1.26
CA ASP A 318 9.84 -12.35 0.08
C ASP A 318 9.35 -13.01 -1.21
N TRP A 319 8.51 -14.05 -1.13
CA TRP A 319 8.25 -14.94 -2.27
C TRP A 319 6.78 -15.26 -2.50
N VAL A 320 6.53 -15.72 -3.73
CA VAL A 320 5.26 -16.19 -4.24
C VAL A 320 5.49 -17.52 -4.94
N ILE A 321 4.67 -18.52 -4.64
CA ILE A 321 4.67 -19.82 -5.32
C ILE A 321 3.53 -19.81 -6.33
N LYS A 322 3.83 -20.16 -7.59
CA LYS A 322 2.84 -20.23 -8.67
C LYS A 322 3.07 -21.46 -9.54
N PRO A 323 2.01 -22.12 -10.05
CA PRO A 323 2.19 -23.11 -11.08
C PRO A 323 2.66 -22.47 -12.39
N VAL A 324 3.49 -23.19 -13.16
CA VAL A 324 4.00 -22.78 -14.48
C VAL A 324 2.85 -22.54 -15.45
N LEU A 325 1.91 -23.48 -15.49
CA LEU A 325 0.61 -23.36 -16.16
C LEU A 325 -0.47 -23.28 -15.08
N GLY A 326 -1.23 -22.18 -15.07
CA GLY A 326 -2.32 -21.98 -14.13
C GLY A 326 -3.17 -20.79 -14.54
N ARG A 327 -4.44 -20.80 -14.11
CA ARG A 327 -5.46 -19.82 -14.49
C ARG A 327 -6.14 -19.27 -13.23
N TYR A 328 -6.74 -18.09 -13.34
CA TYR A 328 -7.59 -17.47 -12.30
C TYR A 328 -6.97 -17.41 -10.90
N SER A 329 -5.65 -17.18 -10.80
CA SER A 329 -4.90 -17.18 -9.53
C SER A 329 -4.95 -18.50 -8.75
N GLU A 330 -5.41 -19.60 -9.36
CA GLU A 330 -5.48 -20.90 -8.70
C GLU A 330 -4.09 -21.39 -8.29
N ARG A 331 -3.97 -21.87 -7.05
CA ARG A 331 -2.72 -22.34 -6.45
C ARG A 331 -1.60 -21.30 -6.43
N VAL A 332 -1.94 -20.00 -6.52
CA VAL A 332 -1.01 -18.90 -6.26
C VAL A 332 -1.00 -18.59 -4.78
N VAL A 333 0.14 -18.77 -4.12
CA VAL A 333 0.29 -18.53 -2.68
C VAL A 333 1.31 -17.42 -2.45
N LEU A 334 0.87 -16.34 -1.82
CA LEU A 334 1.69 -15.18 -1.46
C LEU A 334 2.24 -15.40 -0.05
N GLY A 335 3.53 -15.70 0.13
CA GLY A 335 4.07 -16.01 1.45
C GLY A 335 3.96 -14.84 2.44
N ALA A 336 3.92 -13.60 1.94
CA ALA A 336 3.66 -12.40 2.75
C ALA A 336 2.26 -12.32 3.36
N LEU A 337 1.27 -13.04 2.80
CA LEU A 337 -0.14 -12.99 3.22
C LEU A 337 -0.69 -14.35 3.65
N ALA A 338 -0.01 -15.44 3.32
CA ALA A 338 -0.44 -16.79 3.64
C ALA A 338 -0.26 -17.09 5.13
N ALA A 339 -1.18 -17.89 5.67
CA ALA A 339 -0.94 -18.56 6.94
C ALA A 339 0.24 -19.54 6.80
N SER A 340 0.94 -19.79 7.92
CA SER A 340 2.16 -20.61 7.92
C SER A 340 1.93 -22.02 7.35
N ASP A 341 0.81 -22.66 7.71
CA ASP A 341 0.41 -23.98 7.22
C ASP A 341 0.15 -23.99 5.70
N ALA A 342 -0.58 -23.00 5.18
CA ALA A 342 -0.83 -22.85 3.75
C ALA A 342 0.47 -22.64 2.95
N TRP A 343 1.43 -21.89 3.49
CA TRP A 343 2.74 -21.72 2.87
C TRP A 343 3.55 -23.01 2.86
N GLN A 344 3.59 -23.76 3.97
CA GLN A 344 4.30 -25.04 4.03
C GLN A 344 3.71 -26.07 3.06
N GLN A 345 2.38 -26.12 2.92
CA GLN A 345 1.72 -26.97 1.91
C GLN A 345 2.11 -26.57 0.48
N ALA A 346 2.17 -25.27 0.18
CA ALA A 346 2.60 -24.79 -1.13
C ALA A 346 4.06 -25.14 -1.43
N LEU A 347 4.95 -25.04 -0.44
CA LEU A 347 6.35 -25.47 -0.56
C LEU A 347 6.47 -26.97 -0.83
N ALA A 348 5.74 -27.80 -0.07
CA ALA A 348 5.75 -29.24 -0.24
C ALA A 348 5.26 -29.66 -1.63
N MET A 349 4.20 -29.02 -2.13
CA MET A 349 3.68 -29.26 -3.48
C MET A 349 4.70 -28.85 -4.57
N ALA A 350 5.33 -27.68 -4.41
CA ALA A 350 6.36 -27.22 -5.33
C ALA A 350 7.62 -28.11 -5.29
N ALA A 351 7.97 -28.69 -4.14
CA ALA A 351 9.06 -29.64 -4.02
C ALA A 351 8.75 -31.01 -4.65
N ALA A 352 7.49 -31.46 -4.58
CA ALA A 352 7.05 -32.71 -5.18
C ALA A 352 6.98 -32.64 -6.72
N HIS A 353 6.67 -31.46 -7.27
CA HIS A 353 6.55 -31.21 -8.71
C HIS A 353 7.38 -29.99 -9.15
N PRO A 354 8.72 -30.04 -9.02
CA PRO A 354 9.55 -28.83 -9.09
C PRO A 354 9.69 -28.21 -10.48
N ASP A 355 9.40 -28.97 -11.55
CA ASP A 355 9.33 -28.45 -12.91
C ASP A 355 7.97 -27.73 -13.20
N ASP A 356 6.93 -27.98 -12.39
CA ASP A 356 5.58 -27.44 -12.57
C ASP A 356 5.32 -26.15 -11.79
N TYR A 357 6.28 -25.71 -10.98
CA TYR A 357 6.15 -24.53 -10.13
C TYR A 357 7.29 -23.53 -10.34
N ILE A 358 6.96 -22.26 -10.24
CA ILE A 358 7.92 -21.17 -10.12
C ILE A 358 7.89 -20.56 -8.72
N ILE A 359 9.04 -20.07 -8.30
CA ILE A 359 9.23 -19.18 -7.16
C ILE A 359 9.52 -17.79 -7.70
N GLN A 360 8.69 -16.82 -7.36
CA GLN A 360 8.79 -15.43 -7.83
C GLN A 360 8.85 -14.48 -6.65
N ALA A 361 9.70 -13.45 -6.74
CA ALA A 361 9.79 -12.41 -5.72
C ALA A 361 8.42 -11.74 -5.52
N TYR A 362 7.99 -11.63 -4.26
CA TYR A 362 6.81 -10.88 -3.88
C TYR A 362 7.06 -9.39 -4.10
N VAL A 363 6.11 -8.75 -4.77
CA VAL A 363 6.14 -7.31 -5.01
C VAL A 363 4.88 -6.71 -4.42
N PRO A 364 4.99 -5.93 -3.32
CA PRO A 364 3.84 -5.26 -2.74
C PRO A 364 3.23 -4.30 -3.76
N PRO A 365 1.96 -4.49 -4.17
CA PRO A 365 1.30 -3.58 -5.07
C PRO A 365 0.99 -2.27 -4.35
N ARG A 366 1.13 -1.15 -5.06
CA ARG A 366 0.75 0.17 -4.57
C ARG A 366 -0.73 0.15 -4.20
N ARG A 367 -1.04 0.73 -3.04
CA ARG A 367 -2.41 0.90 -2.58
C ARG A 367 -2.93 2.25 -3.05
N HIS A 368 -4.15 2.26 -3.57
CA HIS A 368 -4.82 3.43 -4.12
C HIS A 368 -6.20 3.59 -3.47
N TRP A 369 -6.70 4.83 -3.48
CA TRP A 369 -8.13 5.06 -3.29
C TRP A 369 -8.82 4.97 -4.64
N LEU A 370 -9.70 3.98 -4.79
CA LEU A 370 -10.27 3.59 -6.07
C LEU A 370 -11.76 3.91 -6.12
N PRO A 371 -12.31 4.26 -7.30
CA PRO A 371 -13.74 4.41 -7.49
C PRO A 371 -14.46 3.12 -7.06
N GLY A 372 -15.56 3.24 -6.32
CA GLY A 372 -16.39 2.10 -5.92
C GLY A 372 -17.86 2.41 -6.18
N ALA A 373 -18.68 1.37 -6.28
CA ALA A 373 -20.08 1.51 -6.69
C ALA A 373 -20.95 2.31 -5.71
N ARG A 374 -20.59 2.30 -4.41
CA ARG A 374 -21.26 3.10 -3.36
C ARG A 374 -20.42 4.30 -2.95
N ALA A 375 -19.17 4.05 -2.60
CA ALA A 375 -18.18 5.04 -2.23
C ALA A 375 -16.82 4.55 -2.72
N GLY A 376 -15.88 5.48 -2.90
CA GLY A 376 -14.49 5.09 -3.10
C GLY A 376 -14.00 4.21 -1.96
N ARG A 377 -13.08 3.29 -2.26
CA ARG A 377 -12.48 2.39 -1.27
C ARG A 377 -11.01 2.16 -1.57
N ALA A 378 -10.24 1.84 -0.55
CA ALA A 378 -8.85 1.46 -0.73
C ALA A 378 -8.75 0.11 -1.46
N GLY A 379 -7.76 -0.03 -2.32
CA GLY A 379 -7.48 -1.27 -3.05
C GLY A 379 -6.26 -1.15 -3.93
N HIS A 380 -6.10 -2.10 -4.84
CA HIS A 380 -4.98 -2.20 -5.77
C HIS A 380 -5.49 -2.22 -7.22
N VAL A 381 -4.62 -1.86 -8.16
CA VAL A 381 -4.95 -1.87 -9.59
C VAL A 381 -4.06 -2.86 -10.30
N ASN A 382 -4.63 -3.98 -10.77
CA ASN A 382 -3.98 -4.85 -11.73
C ASN A 382 -4.26 -4.32 -13.15
N TRP A 383 -3.27 -3.66 -13.75
CA TRP A 383 -3.33 -3.13 -15.09
C TRP A 383 -3.21 -4.26 -16.12
N GLY A 384 -4.33 -4.66 -16.73
CA GLY A 384 -4.29 -5.47 -17.93
C GLY A 384 -3.88 -4.61 -19.13
N VAL A 385 -2.68 -4.81 -19.67
CA VAL A 385 -2.17 -4.07 -20.83
C VAL A 385 -2.27 -4.94 -22.07
N TYR A 386 -3.16 -4.56 -22.99
CA TYR A 386 -3.51 -5.39 -24.15
C TYR A 386 -2.73 -4.99 -25.38
N LEU A 387 -2.29 -5.99 -26.14
CA LEU A 387 -1.73 -5.80 -27.46
C LEU A 387 -2.51 -6.64 -28.49
N ALA A 388 -2.69 -6.07 -29.68
CA ALA A 388 -3.27 -6.75 -30.84
C ALA A 388 -2.31 -6.65 -32.02
N GLY A 389 -1.87 -7.78 -32.57
CA GLY A 389 -0.88 -7.82 -33.65
C GLY A 389 0.44 -7.10 -33.31
N GLY A 390 0.89 -7.19 -32.05
CA GLY A 390 2.14 -6.59 -31.56
C GLY A 390 2.08 -5.08 -31.32
N ARG A 391 0.88 -4.48 -31.30
CA ARG A 391 0.65 -3.05 -31.02
C ARG A 391 -0.28 -2.88 -29.83
N PHE A 392 -0.08 -1.82 -29.06
CA PHE A 392 -0.97 -1.45 -27.96
C PHE A 392 -2.43 -1.35 -28.43
N ALA A 393 -3.33 -1.97 -27.68
CA ALA A 393 -4.74 -2.15 -28.03
C ALA A 393 -5.71 -1.76 -26.91
N GLY A 394 -5.22 -1.41 -25.72
CA GLY A 394 -6.03 -0.91 -24.63
C GLY A 394 -5.46 -1.25 -23.24
N LEU A 395 -6.06 -0.63 -22.22
CA LEU A 395 -5.83 -0.83 -20.80
C LEU A 395 -7.14 -1.23 -20.13
N CYS A 396 -7.10 -2.30 -19.34
CA CYS A 396 -8.19 -2.68 -18.45
C CYS A 396 -7.72 -2.55 -16.99
N PRO A 397 -8.22 -1.56 -16.23
CA PRO A 397 -7.95 -1.51 -14.79
C PRO A 397 -8.80 -2.56 -14.08
N ARG A 398 -8.17 -3.61 -13.56
CA ARG A 398 -8.84 -4.55 -12.64
C ARG A 398 -8.58 -4.08 -11.21
N LEU A 399 -9.61 -3.49 -10.62
CA LEU A 399 -9.60 -2.97 -9.26
C LEU A 399 -9.91 -4.12 -8.30
N GLN A 400 -9.17 -4.21 -7.21
CA GLN A 400 -9.26 -5.34 -6.28
C GLN A 400 -9.00 -4.89 -4.83
N PRO A 401 -9.63 -5.54 -3.84
CA PRO A 401 -9.45 -5.14 -2.44
C PRO A 401 -8.14 -5.63 -1.84
N THR A 402 -7.62 -6.77 -2.33
CA THR A 402 -6.41 -7.45 -1.82
C THR A 402 -5.28 -7.40 -2.85
N ALA A 403 -4.07 -7.80 -2.42
CA ALA A 403 -2.90 -7.87 -3.32
C ALA A 403 -2.99 -9.04 -4.32
N LEU A 404 -3.88 -10.01 -4.07
CA LEU A 404 -4.18 -11.12 -4.98
C LEU A 404 -5.42 -10.77 -5.81
N THR A 405 -5.40 -11.08 -7.11
CA THR A 405 -6.59 -10.87 -7.95
C THR A 405 -7.59 -11.99 -7.68
N GLU A 406 -8.70 -11.65 -7.03
CA GLU A 406 -9.87 -12.50 -6.83
C GLU A 406 -10.99 -12.05 -7.77
N GLU A 407 -11.36 -12.90 -8.74
CA GLU A 407 -12.28 -12.53 -9.82
C GLU A 407 -13.65 -12.08 -9.29
N GLY A 408 -14.21 -12.80 -8.31
CA GLY A 408 -15.50 -12.48 -7.68
C GLY A 408 -15.51 -11.21 -6.82
N ALA A 409 -14.35 -10.66 -6.45
CA ALA A 409 -14.23 -9.42 -5.68
C ALA A 409 -13.71 -8.24 -6.51
N SER A 410 -13.30 -8.51 -7.76
CA SER A 410 -12.74 -7.51 -8.66
C SER A 410 -13.83 -6.68 -9.33
N TRP A 411 -13.49 -5.44 -9.66
CA TRP A 411 -14.37 -4.53 -10.39
C TRP A 411 -13.56 -3.67 -11.33
N TRP A 412 -14.21 -2.98 -12.26
CA TRP A 412 -13.54 -2.16 -13.26
C TRP A 412 -14.23 -0.80 -13.42
N THR A 413 -13.55 0.10 -14.11
CA THR A 413 -14.05 1.45 -14.37
C THR A 413 -13.46 2.03 -15.66
N PRO A 414 -14.15 2.95 -16.36
CA PRO A 414 -13.57 3.68 -17.48
C PRO A 414 -12.29 4.43 -17.09
N LEU A 415 -11.45 4.73 -18.09
CA LEU A 415 -10.20 5.46 -17.87
C LEU A 415 -10.25 6.85 -18.49
N ARG A 416 -9.63 7.81 -17.80
CA ARG A 416 -9.40 9.16 -18.33
C ARG A 416 -7.98 9.60 -18.07
N LEU A 417 -7.25 9.96 -19.13
CA LEU A 417 -5.95 10.59 -18.97
C LEU A 417 -6.09 11.98 -18.37
N GLY A 418 -5.27 12.27 -17.38
CA GLY A 418 -5.27 13.57 -16.72
C GLY A 418 -4.30 13.63 -15.57
N ARG A 419 -4.12 14.84 -15.04
CA ARG A 419 -3.32 15.05 -13.83
C ARG A 419 -4.11 14.57 -12.62
N VAL A 420 -3.53 13.65 -11.85
CA VAL A 420 -4.04 13.26 -10.54
C VAL A 420 -3.61 14.35 -9.56
N LEU A 421 -4.53 15.26 -9.26
CA LEU A 421 -4.28 16.29 -8.26
C LEU A 421 -4.28 15.64 -6.88
N ALA A 422 -3.18 15.82 -6.16
CA ALA A 422 -3.12 15.49 -4.75
C ALA A 422 -4.22 16.26 -4.00
N GLU A 423 -5.19 15.54 -3.46
CA GLU A 423 -6.11 16.15 -2.52
C GLU A 423 -5.33 16.68 -1.32
N GLN A 424 -5.75 17.83 -0.82
CA GLN A 424 -5.16 18.48 0.34
C GLN A 424 -6.17 18.59 1.49
N PRO A 425 -5.70 18.57 2.75
CA PRO A 425 -6.56 18.83 3.90
C PRO A 425 -7.21 20.20 3.79
N THR A 426 -8.48 20.28 4.19
CA THR A 426 -9.26 21.52 4.14
C THR A 426 -9.53 22.03 5.54
N VAL A 427 -9.52 23.35 5.75
CA VAL A 427 -9.90 23.92 7.06
C VAL A 427 -11.42 24.01 7.15
N LEU A 428 -11.98 23.45 8.23
CA LEU A 428 -13.40 23.52 8.57
C LEU A 428 -13.60 24.59 9.65
N ILE A 429 -14.52 25.51 9.41
CA ILE A 429 -14.85 26.59 10.34
C ILE A 429 -16.24 26.31 10.92
N PRO A 430 -16.41 26.30 12.26
CA PRO A 430 -17.71 26.03 12.86
C PRO A 430 -18.67 27.20 12.59
N ARG A 431 -19.98 26.90 12.48
CA ARG A 431 -21.01 27.93 12.21
C ARG A 431 -21.12 28.99 13.30
N ARG A 432 -20.71 28.68 14.52
CA ARG A 432 -20.73 29.56 15.71
C ARG A 432 -19.41 29.41 16.47
N GLY A 433 -18.98 30.47 17.16
CA GLY A 433 -17.85 30.42 18.09
C GLY A 433 -16.56 31.11 17.60
N ILE A 434 -16.39 31.27 16.28
CA ILE A 434 -15.30 32.07 15.69
C ILE A 434 -15.92 33.33 15.07
N ALA A 435 -15.85 34.45 15.78
CA ALA A 435 -16.28 35.75 15.26
C ALA A 435 -15.05 36.58 14.90
N PRO A 436 -14.97 37.18 13.69
CA PRO A 436 -14.04 38.28 13.46
C PRO A 436 -14.40 39.36 14.47
N THR A 437 -13.41 39.95 15.13
CA THR A 437 -13.59 41.05 16.08
C THR A 437 -14.51 42.13 15.49
N ARG A 438 -15.82 42.06 15.78
CA ARG A 438 -16.77 43.08 15.36
C ARG A 438 -16.49 44.30 16.23
N ARG A 439 -15.88 45.34 15.65
CA ARG A 439 -16.03 46.71 16.18
C ARG A 439 -17.51 47.04 16.15
N ARG A 440 -18.21 46.77 17.24
CA ARG A 440 -19.60 47.19 17.41
C ARG A 440 -19.57 48.70 17.60
N ARG A 441 -19.94 49.48 16.57
CA ARG A 441 -20.33 50.88 16.78
C ARG A 441 -21.57 50.86 17.66
N VAL A 442 -21.53 51.56 18.79
CA VAL A 442 -22.71 51.83 19.62
C VAL A 442 -22.80 53.34 19.77
N ALA A 443 -23.93 53.91 19.32
CA ALA A 443 -24.34 55.24 19.73
C ALA A 443 -24.93 55.12 21.14
N GLY A 444 -24.31 55.77 22.12
CA GLY A 444 -24.83 55.96 23.48
C GLY A 444 -24.90 54.72 24.36
N GLY A 445 -23.96 54.57 25.31
CA GLY A 445 -24.02 53.59 26.40
C GLY A 445 -22.76 52.72 26.48
N ARG A 446 -22.08 52.74 27.65
CA ARG A 446 -20.76 52.12 27.91
C ARG A 446 -20.65 50.71 27.33
N ALA A 447 -19.74 50.54 26.38
CA ALA A 447 -19.41 49.25 25.77
C ALA A 447 -18.42 48.48 26.66
N GLU A 448 -18.84 47.34 27.23
CA GLU A 448 -17.88 46.32 27.65
C GLU A 448 -17.26 45.70 26.39
N SER A 449 -16.08 46.16 26.01
CA SER A 449 -15.29 45.54 24.95
C SER A 449 -14.74 44.21 25.46
N TRP A 450 -15.47 43.12 25.27
CA TRP A 450 -14.95 41.80 25.60
C TRP A 450 -13.76 41.47 24.67
N ARG A 451 -12.55 41.38 25.25
CA ARG A 451 -11.30 41.03 24.57
C ARG A 451 -11.01 39.54 24.82
N GLY A 452 -10.88 38.73 23.77
CA GLY A 452 -10.62 37.28 23.86
C GLY A 452 -11.25 36.44 22.73
N PRO A 453 -11.21 35.10 22.81
CA PRO A 453 -11.62 34.16 21.73
C PRO A 453 -13.13 33.77 21.64
N GLY A 454 -13.99 34.34 22.45
CA GLY A 454 -15.44 34.16 22.53
C GLY A 454 -15.89 33.27 23.68
N ARG A 455 -17.18 33.36 24.06
CA ARG A 455 -17.80 32.52 25.10
C ARG A 455 -17.73 31.02 24.78
N THR A 456 -17.78 30.64 23.51
CA THR A 456 -17.70 29.23 23.10
C THR A 456 -16.34 28.62 23.40
N TRP A 457 -15.26 29.33 23.03
CA TRP A 457 -13.90 28.87 23.34
C TRP A 457 -13.69 28.82 24.86
N GLN A 458 -14.12 29.86 25.57
CA GLN A 458 -14.01 29.93 27.03
C GLN A 458 -14.74 28.77 27.71
N ALA A 459 -15.94 28.42 27.26
CA ALA A 459 -16.71 27.30 27.83
C ALA A 459 -16.00 25.94 27.67
N VAL A 460 -15.29 25.72 26.55
CA VAL A 460 -14.47 24.51 26.35
C VAL A 460 -13.26 24.55 27.29
N ALA A 461 -12.53 25.67 27.31
CA ALA A 461 -11.36 25.84 28.17
C ALA A 461 -11.70 25.65 29.65
N ASP A 462 -12.76 26.31 30.15
CA ASP A 462 -13.19 26.23 31.55
C ASP A 462 -13.59 24.82 31.95
N ARG A 463 -14.38 24.14 31.10
CA ARG A 463 -14.81 22.75 31.36
C ARG A 463 -13.62 21.83 31.57
N HIS A 464 -12.64 21.89 30.68
CA HIS A 464 -11.47 21.01 30.78
C HIS A 464 -10.48 21.47 31.85
N SER A 465 -10.39 22.77 32.13
CA SER A 465 -9.61 23.30 33.26
C SER A 465 -10.12 22.79 34.60
N LEU A 466 -11.45 22.80 34.79
CA LEU A 466 -12.11 22.21 35.97
C LEU A 466 -11.90 20.69 36.05
N ALA A 467 -11.70 20.03 34.92
CA ALA A 467 -11.37 18.61 34.84
C ALA A 467 -9.88 18.32 35.12
N GLY A 468 -9.01 19.34 35.10
CA GLY A 468 -7.58 19.22 35.39
C GLY A 468 -6.64 19.46 34.21
N TYR A 469 -7.13 19.95 33.06
CA TYR A 469 -6.31 20.43 31.93
C TYR A 469 -5.96 21.91 32.13
N THR A 470 -4.78 22.17 32.68
CA THR A 470 -4.36 23.52 33.10
C THR A 470 -3.59 24.29 32.03
N ASN A 471 -3.06 23.61 31.02
CA ASN A 471 -2.30 24.19 29.92
C ASN A 471 -3.23 24.67 28.79
N VAL A 472 -4.10 25.65 29.06
CA VAL A 472 -5.02 26.20 28.03
C VAL A 472 -4.43 27.37 27.22
N TRP A 473 -3.37 28.00 27.74
CA TRP A 473 -2.66 29.13 27.13
C TRP A 473 -1.14 28.91 27.18
N THR A 474 -0.44 29.20 26.07
CA THR A 474 1.03 29.24 25.99
C THR A 474 1.46 30.52 25.30
N ASP A 475 2.34 31.31 25.94
CA ASP A 475 2.90 32.56 25.38
C ASP A 475 1.86 33.53 24.79
N GLY A 476 0.68 33.63 25.42
CA GLY A 476 -0.42 34.50 24.98
C GLY A 476 -1.29 33.94 23.83
N LEU A 477 -1.01 32.71 23.39
CA LEU A 477 -1.79 31.96 22.41
C LEU A 477 -2.62 30.88 23.10
N ALA A 478 -3.85 30.69 22.62
CA ALA A 478 -4.68 29.57 23.03
C ALA A 478 -4.09 28.27 22.49
N ASN A 479 -4.00 27.24 23.33
CA ASN A 479 -3.41 25.95 22.92
C ASN A 479 -4.29 25.17 21.93
N PHE A 480 -5.52 25.59 21.68
CA PHE A 480 -6.41 25.00 20.68
C PHE A 480 -7.27 26.05 19.96
N THR A 481 -7.64 25.75 18.71
CA THR A 481 -8.65 26.49 17.94
C THR A 481 -10.01 25.77 17.95
N LEU A 482 -11.08 26.48 17.58
CA LEU A 482 -12.40 25.86 17.34
C LEU A 482 -12.55 25.38 15.87
N ALA A 483 -11.60 25.70 15.00
CA ALA A 483 -11.54 25.15 13.64
C ALA A 483 -11.10 23.68 13.67
N ALA A 484 -11.35 22.96 12.58
CA ALA A 484 -10.90 21.59 12.40
C ALA A 484 -10.17 21.42 11.06
N VAL A 485 -9.34 20.38 10.94
CA VAL A 485 -8.77 19.94 9.66
C VAL A 485 -9.62 18.81 9.10
N GLY A 486 -10.27 19.05 7.97
CA GLY A 486 -11.03 18.06 7.23
C GLY A 486 -10.13 17.20 6.34
N LEU A 487 -10.11 15.89 6.62
CA LEU A 487 -9.48 14.85 5.81
C LEU A 487 -10.51 14.12 4.97
N THR A 488 -10.13 13.59 3.81
CA THR A 488 -10.92 12.54 3.17
C THR A 488 -10.75 11.21 3.87
N ARG A 489 -11.71 10.31 3.67
CA ARG A 489 -11.60 8.92 4.13
C ARG A 489 -10.30 8.27 3.61
N ALA A 490 -10.00 8.51 2.34
CA ALA A 490 -8.77 8.09 1.68
C ALA A 490 -7.50 8.51 2.41
N MET A 491 -7.38 9.81 2.75
CA MET A 491 -6.24 10.33 3.49
C MET A 491 -6.07 9.66 4.84
N TRP A 492 -7.18 9.52 5.58
CA TRP A 492 -7.14 8.91 6.91
C TRP A 492 -6.79 7.42 6.85
N ASP A 493 -7.33 6.67 5.89
CA ASP A 493 -7.00 5.23 5.71
C ASP A 493 -5.55 5.01 5.30
N GLU A 494 -5.02 5.85 4.41
CA GLU A 494 -3.60 5.82 4.03
C GLU A 494 -2.71 6.06 5.25
N LEU A 495 -3.04 7.09 6.04
CA LEU A 495 -2.28 7.46 7.22
C LEU A 495 -2.29 6.38 8.31
N CYS A 496 -3.45 5.77 8.57
CA CYS A 496 -3.59 4.63 9.47
C CYS A 496 -2.74 3.45 9.00
N HIS A 497 -2.88 3.07 7.73
CA HIS A 497 -2.15 1.94 7.17
C HIS A 497 -0.64 2.15 7.23
N ALA A 498 -0.15 3.32 6.82
CA ALA A 498 1.27 3.66 6.87
C ALA A 498 1.80 3.61 8.31
N SER A 499 1.04 4.11 9.28
CA SER A 499 1.40 4.05 10.71
C SER A 499 1.50 2.61 11.22
N LEU A 500 0.58 1.73 10.84
CA LEU A 500 0.60 0.31 11.24
C LEU A 500 1.75 -0.46 10.59
N VAL A 501 2.01 -0.24 9.29
CA VAL A 501 3.16 -0.86 8.59
C VAL A 501 4.47 -0.46 9.25
N LEU A 502 4.66 0.85 9.53
CA LEU A 502 5.87 1.33 10.20
C LEU A 502 5.96 0.88 11.66
N CYS A 503 4.83 0.74 12.37
CA CYS A 503 4.82 0.17 13.72
C CYS A 503 5.30 -1.30 13.72
N GLY A 504 4.87 -2.10 12.74
CA GLY A 504 5.37 -3.46 12.53
C GLY A 504 6.87 -3.50 12.23
N ALA A 505 7.34 -2.63 11.33
CA ALA A 505 8.77 -2.50 11.02
C ALA A 505 9.60 -2.12 12.25
N VAL A 506 9.12 -1.18 13.08
CA VAL A 506 9.76 -0.81 14.35
C VAL A 506 9.85 -2.03 15.26
N GLY A 507 8.76 -2.77 15.44
CA GLY A 507 8.74 -4.01 16.24
C GLY A 507 9.79 -5.01 15.78
N ARG A 508 9.92 -5.23 14.47
CA ARG A 508 10.93 -6.14 13.89
C ARG A 508 12.36 -5.71 14.18
N VAL A 509 12.67 -4.42 14.04
CA VAL A 509 14.01 -3.90 14.38
C VAL A 509 14.30 -4.07 15.86
N LEU A 510 13.31 -3.79 16.71
CA LEU A 510 13.46 -3.92 18.15
C LEU A 510 13.77 -5.35 18.58
N THR A 511 13.13 -6.34 17.97
CA THR A 511 13.47 -7.76 18.16
C THR A 511 14.87 -8.09 17.65
N HIS A 512 15.29 -7.54 16.51
CA HIS A 512 16.64 -7.77 15.99
C HIS A 512 17.74 -7.18 16.89
N LEU A 513 17.49 -6.01 17.49
CA LEU A 513 18.44 -5.35 18.40
C LEU A 513 18.70 -6.14 19.71
N GLU A 514 17.86 -7.12 20.06
CA GLU A 514 18.08 -8.00 21.23
C GLU A 514 19.42 -8.76 21.13
N GLY A 515 19.77 -9.22 19.92
CA GLY A 515 21.04 -9.90 19.64
C GLY A 515 22.21 -8.96 19.34
N HIS A 516 21.98 -7.65 19.30
CA HIS A 516 22.93 -6.65 18.79
C HIS A 516 22.99 -5.37 19.66
N PRO A 517 23.31 -5.49 20.97
CA PRO A 517 23.35 -4.34 21.88
C PRO A 517 24.40 -3.27 21.48
N GLU A 518 25.42 -3.63 20.71
CA GLU A 518 26.41 -2.71 20.15
C GLU A 518 25.78 -1.62 19.25
N LEU A 519 24.60 -1.88 18.69
CA LEU A 519 23.87 -0.93 17.84
C LEU A 519 23.16 0.17 18.64
N LEU A 520 23.09 0.08 19.97
CA LEU A 520 22.47 1.10 20.82
C LEU A 520 23.30 2.39 20.90
N GLY A 521 24.62 2.27 20.91
CA GLY A 521 25.54 3.42 20.93
C GLY A 521 25.33 4.36 19.73
N PRO A 522 25.34 3.85 18.48
CA PRO A 522 25.01 4.64 17.29
C PRO A 522 23.61 5.28 17.29
N LEU A 523 22.69 4.82 18.14
CA LEU A 523 21.37 5.43 18.31
C LEU A 523 21.34 6.54 19.37
N GLY A 524 22.48 6.83 20.01
CA GLY A 524 22.59 7.83 21.08
C GLY A 524 22.03 7.34 22.41
N ILE A 525 21.84 6.03 22.61
CA ILE A 525 21.34 5.50 23.88
C ILE A 525 22.47 5.55 24.92
N PRO A 526 22.27 6.22 26.07
CA PRO A 526 23.27 6.28 27.12
C PRO A 526 23.72 4.89 27.62
N PRO A 527 25.02 4.66 27.86
CA PRO A 527 25.53 3.36 28.33
C PRO A 527 24.86 2.86 29.62
N ALA A 528 24.54 3.77 30.56
CA ALA A 528 23.86 3.45 31.81
C ALA A 528 22.46 2.82 31.60
N LEU A 529 21.84 3.05 30.44
CA LEU A 529 20.51 2.54 30.11
C LEU A 529 20.57 1.28 29.24
N ALA A 530 21.74 0.93 28.70
CA ALA A 530 21.89 -0.13 27.70
C ALA A 530 21.36 -1.49 28.18
N SER A 531 21.66 -1.89 29.42
CA SER A 531 21.16 -3.15 29.98
C SER A 531 19.65 -3.15 30.24
N LEU A 532 19.09 -2.00 30.61
CA LEU A 532 17.67 -1.86 30.88
C LEU A 532 16.84 -1.91 29.58
N VAL A 533 17.30 -1.26 28.51
CA VAL A 533 16.57 -1.22 27.23
C VAL A 533 16.63 -2.55 26.45
N THR A 534 17.63 -3.40 26.71
CA THR A 534 17.79 -4.72 26.06
C THR A 534 17.01 -5.82 26.76
N ARG A 535 16.97 -5.86 28.10
CA ARG A 535 16.25 -6.91 28.86
C ARG A 535 14.73 -6.92 28.67
N ALA A 536 14.14 -5.81 28.24
CA ALA A 536 12.71 -5.58 28.36
C ALA A 536 11.83 -6.26 27.30
N ARG A 537 12.34 -7.18 26.45
CA ARG A 537 11.68 -7.58 25.20
C ARG A 537 11.56 -9.09 24.98
N GLY A 538 10.36 -9.47 24.54
CA GLY A 538 9.87 -10.78 24.07
C GLY A 538 8.64 -10.49 23.18
N ALA A 539 7.76 -11.46 22.90
CA ALA A 539 6.58 -11.33 22.00
C ALA A 539 5.47 -10.31 22.44
N GLU A 540 5.85 -9.12 22.86
CA GLU A 540 5.00 -8.00 23.21
C GLU A 540 4.90 -7.01 22.03
N PRO A 541 3.70 -6.49 21.71
CA PRO A 541 3.57 -5.24 20.98
C PRO A 541 4.39 -4.15 21.70
N TRP A 542 5.41 -3.63 21.05
CA TRP A 542 6.42 -2.78 21.68
C TRP A 542 5.88 -1.43 22.17
N SER A 543 4.78 -0.95 21.57
CA SER A 543 4.20 0.37 21.87
C SER A 543 3.18 0.29 23.00
N PHE A 544 3.50 0.88 24.15
CA PHE A 544 2.50 1.22 25.16
C PHE A 544 1.57 2.32 24.63
N LEU A 545 2.15 3.45 24.28
CA LEU A 545 1.51 4.50 23.50
C LEU A 545 2.64 5.23 22.78
N SER A 546 2.58 5.27 21.45
CA SER A 546 3.56 5.99 20.63
C SER A 546 2.83 6.91 19.67
N ARG A 547 3.35 8.10 19.41
CA ARG A 547 2.80 9.07 18.48
C ARG A 547 3.73 9.21 17.27
N PHE A 548 3.24 8.80 16.11
CA PHE A 548 3.92 8.92 14.82
C PHE A 548 3.58 10.29 14.25
N ASP A 549 4.57 11.17 14.13
CA ASP A 549 4.34 12.56 13.71
C ASP A 549 4.49 12.69 12.19
N TRP A 550 3.36 12.80 11.51
CA TRP A 550 3.28 12.84 10.05
C TRP A 550 3.11 14.25 9.52
N ALA A 551 3.70 14.53 8.38
CA ALA A 551 3.43 15.74 7.61
C ALA A 551 2.98 15.36 6.19
N ARG A 552 2.11 16.20 5.61
CA ARG A 552 1.70 16.06 4.21
C ARG A 552 2.53 16.99 3.34
N THR A 553 3.10 16.44 2.28
CA THR A 553 3.84 17.22 1.28
C THR A 553 2.87 17.86 0.28
N ARG A 554 3.32 18.93 -0.40
CA ARG A 554 2.51 19.60 -1.44
C ARG A 554 2.13 18.71 -2.62
N ASP A 555 2.94 17.67 -2.89
CA ASP A 555 2.63 16.64 -3.89
C ASP A 555 1.71 15.52 -3.37
N GLY A 556 1.20 15.65 -2.13
CA GLY A 556 0.15 14.79 -1.58
C GLY A 556 0.62 13.53 -0.85
N ARG A 557 1.92 13.37 -0.60
CA ARG A 557 2.47 12.21 0.10
C ARG A 557 2.48 12.44 1.61
N TRP A 558 2.28 11.37 2.37
CA TRP A 558 2.51 11.35 3.81
C TRP A 558 3.95 11.01 4.12
N LYS A 559 4.60 11.83 4.94
CA LYS A 559 5.96 11.62 5.41
C LYS A 559 6.05 11.62 6.93
N LEU A 560 6.62 10.57 7.50
CA LEU A 560 6.88 10.43 8.92
C LEU A 560 8.13 11.23 9.30
N MET A 561 7.97 12.22 10.18
CA MET A 561 9.05 13.13 10.57
C MET A 561 9.84 12.64 11.78
N GLU A 562 9.16 12.00 12.72
CA GLU A 562 9.70 11.40 13.95
C GLU A 562 8.68 10.46 14.61
N ILE A 563 9.14 9.65 15.56
CA ILE A 563 8.32 8.79 16.41
C ILE A 563 8.49 9.23 17.85
N ASN A 564 7.44 9.71 18.49
CA ASN A 564 7.40 10.06 19.90
C ASN A 564 6.87 8.87 20.69
N SER A 565 7.76 8.00 21.16
CA SER A 565 7.42 6.71 21.78
C SER A 565 7.70 6.64 23.28
N ASP A 566 8.50 7.57 23.81
CA ASP A 566 8.86 7.59 25.23
C ASP A 566 7.90 8.42 26.08
N THR A 567 7.59 9.65 25.67
CA THR A 567 6.69 10.58 26.39
C THR A 567 5.76 11.33 25.44
N PRO A 568 4.88 10.65 24.69
CA PRO A 568 3.97 11.36 23.80
C PRO A 568 2.97 12.24 24.58
N ALA A 569 2.99 13.55 24.32
CA ALA A 569 2.06 14.54 24.89
C ALA A 569 0.76 14.69 24.06
N GLY A 570 -0.18 15.52 24.52
CA GLY A 570 -1.36 15.94 23.75
C GLY A 570 -2.61 15.08 23.96
N LEU A 571 -2.72 14.41 25.12
CA LEU A 571 -3.81 13.48 25.42
C LEU A 571 -5.15 14.18 25.69
N TRP A 572 -5.11 15.33 26.37
CA TRP A 572 -6.31 16.14 26.62
C TRP A 572 -6.87 16.75 25.35
N GLU A 573 -5.97 17.23 24.50
CA GLU A 573 -6.29 17.84 23.23
C GLU A 573 -6.90 16.81 22.28
N ALA A 574 -6.22 15.69 22.06
CA ALA A 574 -6.69 14.65 21.14
C ALA A 574 -7.89 13.85 21.66
N GLY A 575 -8.11 13.79 22.97
CA GLY A 575 -9.27 13.16 23.59
C GLY A 575 -10.41 14.15 23.84
N PRO A 576 -10.62 14.59 25.09
CA PRO A 576 -11.84 15.27 25.50
C PRO A 576 -12.02 16.66 24.88
N VAL A 577 -10.95 17.45 24.71
CA VAL A 577 -11.03 18.78 24.06
C VAL A 577 -11.40 18.63 22.58
N GLY A 578 -10.76 17.70 21.87
CA GLY A 578 -11.05 17.37 20.48
C GLY A 578 -12.49 16.92 20.27
N ALA A 579 -13.02 16.09 21.17
CA ALA A 579 -14.41 15.65 21.14
C ALA A 579 -15.39 16.82 21.31
N ASP A 580 -15.09 17.78 22.19
CA ASP A 580 -15.88 19.01 22.39
C ASP A 580 -15.90 19.88 21.14
N ILE A 581 -14.74 20.10 20.52
CA ILE A 581 -14.63 20.89 19.29
C ILE A 581 -15.33 20.17 18.12
N ALA A 582 -15.20 18.85 18.00
CA ALA A 582 -15.85 18.07 16.95
C ALA A 582 -17.37 18.25 16.93
N ARG A 583 -18.02 18.39 18.10
CA ARG A 583 -19.47 18.66 18.21
C ARG A 583 -19.88 20.02 17.62
N LEU A 584 -18.96 20.95 17.42
CA LEU A 584 -19.20 22.22 16.75
C LEU A 584 -19.23 22.11 15.21
N HIS A 585 -18.88 20.94 14.66
CA HIS A 585 -18.82 20.64 13.22
C HIS A 585 -19.81 19.53 12.82
N PRO A 586 -21.14 19.73 12.94
CA PRO A 586 -22.14 18.67 12.73
C PRO A 586 -22.22 18.15 11.28
N ALA A 587 -21.58 18.82 10.32
CA ALA A 587 -21.50 18.36 8.94
C ALA A 587 -20.28 17.45 8.67
N ALA A 588 -19.36 17.33 9.62
CA ALA A 588 -18.19 16.47 9.53
C ALA A 588 -18.41 15.18 10.35
N CYS A 589 -17.69 14.12 10.00
CA CYS A 589 -17.77 12.84 10.69
C CYS A 589 -16.53 12.63 11.58
N SER A 590 -16.70 11.87 12.66
CA SER A 590 -15.59 11.39 13.48
C SER A 590 -14.63 10.51 12.64
N LEU A 591 -13.36 10.48 13.03
CA LEU A 591 -12.35 9.58 12.48
C LEU A 591 -12.52 8.11 12.93
N GLY A 592 -13.44 7.85 13.87
CA GLY A 592 -13.73 6.49 14.36
C GLY A 592 -12.67 5.95 15.33
N VAL A 593 -11.95 6.84 16.03
CA VAL A 593 -10.94 6.49 17.03
C VAL A 593 -11.30 7.13 18.38
N ASP A 594 -11.00 6.42 19.46
CA ASP A 594 -11.22 6.86 20.84
C ASP A 594 -9.93 6.66 21.64
N LEU A 595 -9.22 7.77 21.87
CA LEU A 595 -7.93 7.76 22.54
C LEU A 595 -8.02 7.38 24.01
N GLU A 596 -9.09 7.78 24.71
CA GLU A 596 -9.25 7.47 26.14
C GLU A 596 -9.47 5.97 26.33
N ALA A 597 -10.36 5.39 25.53
CA ALA A 597 -10.63 3.95 25.55
C ALA A 597 -9.38 3.14 25.16
N ALA A 598 -8.70 3.52 24.08
CA ALA A 598 -7.48 2.85 23.63
C ALA A 598 -6.33 2.94 24.64
N LEU A 599 -6.20 4.08 25.34
CA LEU A 599 -5.20 4.26 26.38
C LEU A 599 -5.52 3.41 27.62
N ALA A 600 -6.77 3.37 28.06
CA ALA A 600 -7.20 2.52 29.17
C ALA A 600 -6.97 1.03 28.85
N GLU A 601 -7.29 0.58 27.64
CA GLU A 601 -7.00 -0.79 27.21
C GLU A 601 -5.49 -1.05 27.16
N SER A 602 -4.69 -0.07 26.73
CA SER A 602 -3.23 -0.20 26.75
C SER A 602 -2.67 -0.37 28.17
N TRP A 603 -3.16 0.42 29.13
CA TRP A 603 -2.87 0.25 30.55
C TRP A 603 -3.24 -1.15 31.04
N ARG A 604 -4.48 -1.59 30.80
CA ARG A 604 -4.96 -2.90 31.24
C ARG A 604 -4.07 -4.01 30.69
N ARG A 605 -3.82 -4.01 29.38
CA ARG A 605 -3.02 -5.01 28.68
C ARG A 605 -1.56 -5.02 29.14
N CYS A 606 -0.92 -3.86 29.27
CA CYS A 606 0.49 -3.79 29.67
C CYS A 606 0.69 -4.16 31.15
N CYS A 607 -0.22 -3.77 32.04
CA CYS A 607 -0.22 -4.20 33.44
C CYS A 607 -0.44 -5.73 33.54
N ALA A 608 -1.43 -6.28 32.84
CA ALA A 608 -1.71 -7.71 32.82
C ALA A 608 -0.49 -8.55 32.41
N ARG A 609 0.29 -8.06 31.44
CA ARG A 609 1.51 -8.75 30.99
C ARG A 609 2.65 -8.66 32.00
N ARG A 610 2.86 -7.48 32.58
CA ARG A 610 4.01 -7.21 33.47
C ARG A 610 3.82 -7.75 34.88
N LEU A 611 2.58 -7.83 35.36
CA LEU A 611 2.23 -8.24 36.72
C LEU A 611 1.46 -9.57 36.77
N GLY A 612 0.98 -10.07 35.62
CA GLY A 612 0.08 -11.23 35.53
C GLY A 612 -1.39 -10.83 35.42
N ALA A 613 -2.15 -11.54 34.60
CA ALA A 613 -3.54 -11.19 34.28
C ALA A 613 -4.47 -11.19 35.51
N ALA A 614 -4.22 -12.07 36.48
CA ALA A 614 -4.99 -12.15 37.72
C ALA A 614 -4.80 -10.92 38.63
N VAL A 615 -3.65 -10.25 38.54
CA VAL A 615 -3.25 -9.15 39.44
C VAL A 615 -3.89 -7.81 39.06
N VAL A 616 -4.43 -7.70 37.84
CA VAL A 616 -5.03 -6.46 37.30
C VAL A 616 -6.27 -6.02 38.07
N ASP A 617 -7.00 -6.97 38.66
CA ASP A 617 -8.19 -6.74 39.46
C ASP A 617 -7.90 -6.75 40.99
N GLU A 618 -6.62 -6.76 41.37
CA GLU A 618 -6.15 -6.66 42.76
C GLU A 618 -5.82 -5.20 43.17
N ARG A 619 -5.49 -5.02 44.45
CA ARG A 619 -5.13 -3.71 44.99
C ARG A 619 -3.64 -3.43 44.76
N LEU A 620 -3.33 -2.79 43.64
CA LEU A 620 -1.99 -2.36 43.27
C LEU A 620 -1.66 -0.96 43.79
N THR A 621 -0.39 -0.67 44.02
CA THR A 621 0.13 0.69 44.21
C THR A 621 0.95 1.10 42.99
N VAL A 622 0.40 2.05 42.22
CA VAL A 622 1.01 2.56 40.98
C VAL A 622 1.63 3.93 41.26
N GLY A 623 2.94 4.06 41.07
CA GLY A 623 3.62 5.35 41.07
C GLY A 623 3.47 6.03 39.72
N LEU A 624 3.14 7.33 39.68
CA LEU A 624 3.22 8.15 38.48
C LEU A 624 4.26 9.24 38.71
N ILE A 625 5.29 9.31 37.86
CA ILE A 625 6.36 10.29 37.98
C ILE A 625 6.51 11.15 36.72
N GLY A 626 6.85 12.43 36.91
CA GLY A 626 7.18 13.38 35.85
C GLY A 626 7.60 14.74 36.43
N VAL A 627 7.76 15.77 35.58
CA VAL A 627 8.16 17.10 36.05
C VAL A 627 6.94 17.84 36.61
N LEU A 628 6.64 17.65 37.90
CA LEU A 628 5.42 18.19 38.52
C LEU A 628 5.29 19.73 38.48
N GLY A 629 6.41 20.43 38.33
CA GLY A 629 6.47 21.89 38.15
C GLY A 629 6.06 22.35 36.75
N ALA A 630 6.08 21.47 35.75
CA ALA A 630 5.64 21.76 34.40
C ALA A 630 4.12 21.52 34.28
N PRO A 631 3.30 22.54 33.94
CA PRO A 631 1.85 22.36 33.81
C PRO A 631 1.47 21.31 32.76
N GLU A 632 2.19 21.24 31.65
CA GLU A 632 1.96 20.27 30.57
C GLU A 632 2.16 18.82 31.06
N ASP A 633 3.30 18.50 31.68
CA ASP A 633 3.56 17.18 32.26
C ASP A 633 2.50 16.77 33.27
N ARG A 634 2.10 17.70 34.14
CA ARG A 634 1.05 17.45 35.13
C ARG A 634 -0.28 17.11 34.48
N ASP A 635 -0.62 17.79 33.38
CA ASP A 635 -1.82 17.49 32.62
C ASP A 635 -1.72 16.09 31.98
N GLN A 636 -0.58 15.73 31.36
CA GLN A 636 -0.39 14.39 30.79
C GLN A 636 -0.45 13.29 31.86
N LEU A 637 0.17 13.51 33.03
CA LEU A 637 0.08 12.59 34.18
C LEU A 637 -1.37 12.41 34.65
N ARG A 638 -2.18 13.48 34.67
CA ARG A 638 -3.61 13.39 35.00
C ARG A 638 -4.40 12.61 33.95
N ALA A 639 -4.11 12.79 32.67
CA ALA A 639 -4.74 12.01 31.59
C ALA A 639 -4.41 10.52 31.74
N HIS A 640 -3.14 10.19 31.99
CA HIS A 640 -2.71 8.83 32.26
C HIS A 640 -3.34 8.25 33.54
N ALA A 641 -3.42 9.02 34.62
CA ALA A 641 -4.07 8.60 35.86
C ALA A 641 -5.55 8.27 35.64
N ARG A 642 -6.28 9.06 34.85
CA ARG A 642 -7.68 8.80 34.48
C ARG A 642 -7.83 7.48 33.72
N ALA A 643 -7.01 7.29 32.68
CA ALA A 643 -7.04 6.06 31.90
C ALA A 643 -6.63 4.84 32.74
N ALA A 644 -5.59 4.97 33.56
CA ALA A 644 -5.15 3.91 34.47
C ALA A 644 -6.21 3.57 35.53
N GLN A 645 -6.90 4.57 36.08
CA GLN A 645 -7.99 4.36 37.04
C GLN A 645 -9.19 3.62 36.41
N SER A 646 -9.48 3.89 35.13
CA SER A 646 -10.49 3.13 34.39
C SER A 646 -10.04 1.70 34.09
N ALA A 647 -8.76 1.50 33.80
CA ALA A 647 -8.18 0.18 33.51
C ALA A 647 -8.00 -0.70 34.75
N LEU A 648 -7.64 -0.09 35.88
CA LEU A 648 -7.25 -0.69 37.15
C LEU A 648 -8.09 -0.09 38.29
N PRO A 649 -9.39 -0.44 38.41
CA PRO A 649 -10.31 0.26 39.30
C PRO A 649 -9.96 0.17 40.79
N ARG A 650 -9.17 -0.85 41.20
CA ARG A 650 -8.75 -1.06 42.60
C ARG A 650 -7.33 -0.56 42.91
N ALA A 651 -6.61 -0.06 41.92
CA ALA A 651 -5.27 0.47 42.12
C ALA A 651 -5.29 1.80 42.89
N GLY A 652 -4.34 1.98 43.80
CA GLY A 652 -4.00 3.26 44.40
C GLY A 652 -2.90 3.95 43.61
N PHE A 653 -3.08 5.24 43.32
CA PHE A 653 -2.12 6.03 42.54
C PHE A 653 -1.35 7.00 43.44
N VAL A 654 -0.03 7.04 43.28
CA VAL A 654 0.87 7.94 44.02
C VAL A 654 1.63 8.79 43.00
N LEU A 655 1.41 10.11 43.04
CA LEU A 655 2.08 11.07 42.16
C LEU A 655 3.36 11.59 42.83
N GLY A 656 4.45 11.72 42.08
CA GLY A 656 5.72 12.25 42.58
C GLY A 656 6.68 12.70 41.48
N ALA A 657 7.84 13.19 41.87
CA ALA A 657 8.97 13.47 40.99
C ALA A 657 9.95 12.27 40.95
N PRO A 658 10.73 12.07 39.88
CA PRO A 658 11.69 10.96 39.80
C PRO A 658 12.67 10.90 40.97
N GLU A 659 13.11 12.05 41.48
CA GLU A 659 14.08 12.16 42.59
C GLU A 659 13.49 11.72 43.94
N GLN A 660 12.17 11.54 44.01
CA GLN A 660 11.46 11.11 45.22
C GLN A 660 11.25 9.59 45.26
N VAL A 661 11.68 8.87 44.23
CA VAL A 661 11.60 7.41 44.19
C VAL A 661 12.79 6.82 44.94
N GLU A 662 12.51 6.17 46.06
CA GLU A 662 13.52 5.52 46.89
C GLU A 662 13.62 4.03 46.54
N ALA A 663 14.78 3.57 46.07
CA ALA A 663 15.09 2.15 45.90
C ALA A 663 15.81 1.64 47.15
N ARG A 664 15.16 0.76 47.92
CA ARG A 664 15.74 0.16 49.14
C ARG A 664 15.28 -1.28 49.33
N ALA A 665 16.20 -2.15 49.75
CA ALA A 665 15.95 -3.58 49.98
C ALA A 665 15.23 -4.28 48.80
N GLY A 666 15.63 -3.98 47.56
CA GLY A 666 15.05 -4.59 46.35
C GLY A 666 13.63 -4.15 46.01
N ARG A 667 13.11 -3.06 46.61
CA ARG A 667 11.78 -2.50 46.31
C ARG A 667 11.84 -0.99 46.14
N ALA A 668 10.97 -0.46 45.28
CA ALA A 668 10.78 0.97 45.10
C ALA A 668 9.69 1.51 46.02
N TRP A 669 9.90 2.71 46.54
CA TRP A 669 8.97 3.43 47.39
C TRP A 669 8.79 4.86 46.87
N LEU A 670 7.57 5.38 46.97
CA LEU A 670 7.27 6.79 46.71
C LEU A 670 6.44 7.33 47.86
N HIS A 671 6.93 8.41 48.50
CA HIS A 671 6.32 8.98 49.71
C HIS A 671 6.02 7.93 50.80
N GLY A 672 6.95 7.00 51.03
CA GLY A 672 6.82 5.95 52.02
C GLY A 672 5.82 4.84 51.67
N ARG A 673 5.29 4.79 50.44
CA ARG A 673 4.44 3.71 49.94
C ARG A 673 5.20 2.79 48.99
N PRO A 674 5.13 1.46 49.16
CA PRO A 674 5.79 0.53 48.25
C PRO A 674 5.09 0.54 46.90
N LEU A 675 5.84 0.48 45.81
CA LEU A 675 5.30 0.45 44.46
C LEU A 675 5.26 -0.98 43.92
N ASP A 676 4.20 -1.29 43.19
CA ASP A 676 4.05 -2.53 42.40
C ASP A 676 4.27 -2.25 40.90
N LEU A 677 4.05 -1.00 40.47
CA LEU A 677 4.24 -0.53 39.10
C LEU A 677 4.66 0.94 39.11
N LEU A 678 5.55 1.33 38.21
CA LEU A 678 5.95 2.73 38.00
C LEU A 678 5.62 3.19 36.58
N PHE A 679 4.76 4.19 36.47
CA PHE A 679 4.56 4.92 35.23
C PHE A 679 5.40 6.19 35.20
N ARG A 680 6.11 6.37 34.09
CA ARG A 680 7.03 7.47 33.85
C ARG A 680 6.50 8.32 32.71
N TYR A 681 6.13 9.55 33.03
CA TYR A 681 6.13 10.68 32.09
C TYR A 681 7.42 11.52 32.25
N TYR A 682 8.49 10.82 32.63
CA TYR A 682 9.92 11.17 32.60
C TYR A 682 10.51 11.05 31.19
N PRO A 683 11.49 11.77 30.64
CA PRO A 683 12.35 11.20 29.59
C PRO A 683 13.31 10.12 30.14
N LEU A 684 13.48 8.99 29.44
CA LEU A 684 14.31 7.90 29.99
C LEU A 684 15.79 8.26 29.94
N ASP A 685 16.20 8.94 28.87
CA ASP A 685 17.55 9.45 28.68
C ASP A 685 17.99 10.39 29.80
N TRP A 686 17.06 11.11 30.44
CA TRP A 686 17.37 11.97 31.59
C TRP A 686 17.60 11.19 32.89
N LEU A 687 17.11 9.95 32.98
CA LEU A 687 17.42 9.07 34.11
C LEU A 687 18.83 8.49 34.05
N ALA A 688 19.60 8.73 32.98
CA ALA A 688 21.00 8.30 32.88
C ALA A 688 21.96 9.05 33.82
N ASP A 689 21.49 10.10 34.51
CA ASP A 689 22.26 10.81 35.53
C ASP A 689 22.58 9.89 36.73
N ALA A 690 23.82 9.98 37.25
CA ALA A 690 24.33 9.14 38.34
C ALA A 690 23.44 9.15 39.59
N ARG A 691 22.70 10.24 39.83
CA ARG A 691 21.77 10.33 40.98
C ARG A 691 20.63 9.30 40.94
N PHE A 692 20.35 8.72 39.78
CA PHE A 692 19.29 7.72 39.59
C PHE A 692 19.82 6.29 39.52
N GLU A 693 21.14 6.06 39.69
CA GLU A 693 21.75 4.72 39.69
C GLU A 693 20.98 3.70 40.55
N PRO A 694 20.60 3.99 41.82
CA PRO A 694 19.87 3.03 42.65
C PRO A 694 18.52 2.60 42.04
N LEU A 695 17.82 3.53 41.37
CA LEU A 695 16.58 3.22 40.68
C LEU A 695 16.89 2.38 39.43
N LEU A 696 17.85 2.79 38.60
CA LEU A 696 18.24 2.06 37.39
C LEU A 696 18.70 0.63 37.68
N ASP A 697 19.45 0.42 38.75
CA ASP A 697 19.88 -0.91 39.21
C ASP A 697 18.68 -1.79 39.56
N LEU A 698 17.72 -1.23 40.31
CA LEU A 698 16.48 -1.92 40.67
C LEU A 698 15.66 -2.28 39.42
N LEU A 699 15.50 -1.34 38.48
CA LEU A 699 14.77 -1.56 37.23
C LEU A 699 15.46 -2.63 36.38
N THR A 700 16.78 -2.56 36.28
CA THR A 700 17.59 -3.50 35.51
C THR A 700 17.50 -4.89 36.11
N ALA A 701 17.53 -5.02 37.44
CA ALA A 701 17.35 -6.28 38.17
C ALA A 701 15.91 -6.84 38.08
N GLY A 702 14.96 -6.12 37.49
CA GLY A 702 13.57 -6.54 37.35
C GLY A 702 12.74 -6.37 38.63
N GLY A 703 13.23 -5.62 39.62
CA GLY A 703 12.56 -5.42 40.90
C GLY A 703 11.37 -4.46 40.87
N LEU A 704 11.14 -3.76 39.76
CA LEU A 704 9.98 -2.90 39.55
C LEU A 704 9.62 -2.82 38.06
N PRO A 705 8.42 -3.26 37.64
CA PRO A 705 7.95 -3.04 36.29
C PRO A 705 7.70 -1.56 35.99
N ILE A 706 8.02 -1.13 34.77
CA ILE A 706 7.85 0.26 34.34
C ILE A 706 7.01 0.40 33.08
N LEU A 707 6.24 1.49 32.99
CA LEU A 707 5.51 1.92 31.80
C LEU A 707 5.85 3.38 31.46
N PRO A 708 6.02 3.75 30.17
CA PRO A 708 6.21 2.82 29.06
C PRO A 708 7.47 1.97 29.27
N PRO A 709 7.56 0.78 28.63
CA PRO A 709 8.76 -0.04 28.70
C PRO A 709 10.01 0.74 28.30
N ALA A 710 11.14 0.52 28.99
CA ALA A 710 12.40 1.25 28.76
C ALA A 710 12.82 1.33 27.28
N HIS A 711 12.47 0.25 26.61
CA HIS A 711 12.76 -0.08 25.25
C HIS A 711 12.07 0.89 24.25
N ALA A 712 11.05 1.63 24.69
CA ALA A 712 10.42 2.68 23.90
C ALA A 712 11.36 3.86 23.61
N LEU A 713 12.46 4.03 24.37
CA LEU A 713 13.48 5.05 24.07
C LEU A 713 14.19 4.82 22.72
N ILE A 714 14.27 3.57 22.24
CA ILE A 714 14.98 3.26 21.00
C ILE A 714 14.34 3.96 19.79
N PRO A 715 13.04 3.76 19.48
CA PRO A 715 12.39 4.47 18.37
C PRO A 715 12.20 5.99 18.62
N GLN A 716 12.36 6.47 19.86
CA GLN A 716 12.37 7.91 20.17
C GLN A 716 13.58 8.61 19.54
N SER A 717 14.71 7.91 19.40
CA SER A 717 15.91 8.46 18.77
C SER A 717 15.67 8.68 17.27
N LYS A 718 15.94 9.90 16.78
CA LYS A 718 15.86 10.21 15.35
C LYS A 718 16.90 9.43 14.53
N ALA A 719 17.99 8.95 15.15
CA ALA A 719 18.94 8.02 14.55
C ALA A 719 18.28 6.68 14.15
N PHE A 720 17.19 6.29 14.81
CA PHE A 720 16.42 5.11 14.44
C PHE A 720 15.87 5.20 13.01
N LEU A 721 15.47 6.39 12.54
CA LEU A 721 15.04 6.58 11.16
C LEU A 721 16.19 6.37 10.15
N ALA A 722 17.43 6.69 10.53
CA ALA A 722 18.60 6.36 9.72
C ALA A 722 18.85 4.84 9.71
N LEU A 723 18.72 4.18 10.86
CA LEU A 723 18.83 2.73 10.96
C LEU A 723 17.80 2.01 10.08
N LEU A 724 16.55 2.51 10.01
CA LEU A 724 15.54 1.96 9.08
C LEU A 724 16.04 1.98 7.62
N TRP A 725 16.66 3.06 7.17
CA TRP A 725 17.22 3.15 5.81
C TRP A 725 18.39 2.19 5.59
N GLU A 726 19.32 2.10 6.54
CA GLU A 726 20.44 1.15 6.46
C GLU A 726 19.95 -0.30 6.40
N LEU A 727 18.94 -0.65 7.20
CA LEU A 727 18.33 -1.99 7.20
C LEU A 727 17.54 -2.27 5.91
N VAL A 728 16.88 -1.27 5.34
CA VAL A 728 16.27 -1.37 4.00
C VAL A 728 17.33 -1.66 2.93
N GLU A 729 18.47 -0.99 2.98
CA GLU A 729 19.59 -1.19 2.03
C GLU A 729 20.24 -2.57 2.16
N ARG A 730 20.22 -3.15 3.37
CA ARG A 730 20.70 -4.51 3.65
C ARG A 730 19.67 -5.61 3.38
N GLY A 731 18.45 -5.26 2.98
CA GLY A 731 17.38 -6.24 2.69
C GLY A 731 16.80 -6.90 3.95
N PHE A 732 16.90 -6.26 5.11
CA PHE A 732 16.42 -6.79 6.39
C PHE A 732 14.90 -6.94 6.45
N PHE A 733 14.16 -6.00 5.86
CA PHE A 733 12.72 -5.95 5.96
C PHE A 733 12.02 -6.84 4.92
N PRO A 734 10.83 -7.37 5.26
CA PRO A 734 9.86 -7.83 4.28
C PRO A 734 9.59 -6.76 3.21
N PRO A 735 9.17 -7.14 1.99
CA PRO A 735 9.02 -6.19 0.89
C PRO A 735 8.01 -5.07 1.21
N ALA A 736 6.92 -5.39 1.91
CA ALA A 736 5.87 -4.43 2.28
C ALA A 736 6.37 -3.37 3.27
N GLU A 737 7.10 -3.79 4.31
CA GLU A 737 7.72 -2.89 5.29
C GLU A 737 8.81 -2.04 4.62
N ALA A 738 9.66 -2.64 3.78
CA ALA A 738 10.69 -1.92 3.03
C ALA A 738 10.10 -0.86 2.09
N ALA A 739 8.98 -1.16 1.43
CA ALA A 739 8.26 -0.18 0.61
C ALA A 739 7.67 0.94 1.47
N GLY A 740 6.99 0.59 2.57
CA GLY A 740 6.45 1.57 3.52
C GLY A 740 7.51 2.54 4.02
N ILE A 741 8.72 2.05 4.36
CA ILE A 741 9.83 2.91 4.79
C ILE A 741 10.26 3.85 3.65
N ARG A 742 10.47 3.36 2.43
CA ARG A 742 10.89 4.22 1.29
C ARG A 742 9.84 5.28 0.94
N ASP A 743 8.57 4.91 1.01
CA ASP A 743 7.46 5.79 0.62
C ASP A 743 7.16 6.84 1.67
N HIS A 744 7.33 6.50 2.95
CA HIS A 744 6.84 7.31 4.07
C HIS A 744 7.94 7.90 4.96
N VAL A 745 9.12 7.30 5.07
CA VAL A 745 10.22 7.89 5.84
C VAL A 745 11.06 8.74 4.87
N PRO A 746 11.28 10.04 5.13
CA PRO A 746 12.25 10.82 4.36
C PRO A 746 13.64 10.19 4.47
N PHE A 747 14.47 10.28 3.42
CA PHE A 747 15.82 9.73 3.49
C PHE A 747 16.55 10.35 4.68
N THR A 748 17.06 9.49 5.57
CA THR A 748 17.70 9.89 6.82
C THR A 748 19.01 9.13 6.96
N ALA A 749 20.08 9.82 7.33
CA ALA A 749 21.40 9.21 7.55
C ALA A 749 22.13 9.89 8.70
N LEU A 750 23.14 9.19 9.24
CA LEU A 750 24.07 9.75 10.23
C LEU A 750 25.21 10.55 9.58
N ASP A 751 25.38 10.45 8.26
CA ASP A 751 26.44 11.11 7.51
C ASP A 751 25.88 12.03 6.42
N ALA A 752 26.18 13.32 6.53
CA ALA A 752 25.80 14.35 5.57
C ALA A 752 26.33 14.08 4.15
N ARG A 753 27.42 13.31 3.99
CA ARG A 753 28.00 12.96 2.68
C ARG A 753 27.08 12.11 1.81
N ARG A 754 26.07 11.46 2.41
CA ARG A 754 25.03 10.73 1.65
C ARG A 754 24.08 11.65 0.88
N PHE A 755 24.08 12.96 1.16
CA PHE A 755 23.24 13.94 0.51
C PHE A 755 24.01 14.69 -0.59
N ARG A 756 23.47 14.67 -1.82
CA ARG A 756 24.11 15.34 -2.98
C ARG A 756 24.04 16.86 -2.93
N HIS A 757 23.06 17.42 -2.22
CA HIS A 757 22.79 18.86 -2.12
C HIS A 757 22.41 19.25 -0.69
N ALA A 758 22.55 20.53 -0.34
CA ALA A 758 22.19 21.07 0.98
C ALA A 758 20.66 21.24 1.18
N ARG A 759 19.88 20.23 0.78
CA ARG A 759 18.42 20.15 0.95
C ARG A 759 18.06 19.11 2.01
N TYR A 760 18.62 19.30 3.20
CA TYR A 760 18.38 18.45 4.36
C TYR A 760 18.25 19.27 5.63
N VAL A 761 17.59 18.69 6.61
CA VAL A 761 17.39 19.18 7.97
C VAL A 761 18.31 18.40 8.90
N ILE A 762 18.99 19.11 9.80
CA ILE A 762 19.86 18.54 10.83
C ILE A 762 19.04 18.51 12.13
N LYS A 763 18.95 17.34 12.77
CA LYS A 763 18.15 17.14 13.98
C LYS A 763 18.96 16.37 15.03
N PRO A 764 19.02 16.81 16.29
CA PRO A 764 19.67 16.03 17.35
C PRO A 764 18.93 14.71 17.62
N TYR A 765 19.63 13.67 18.08
CA TYR A 765 19.06 12.32 18.24
C TYR A 765 17.83 12.28 19.16
N LEU A 766 17.96 12.80 20.38
CA LEU A 766 16.96 12.66 21.45
C LEU A 766 16.28 13.99 21.86
N GLU A 767 16.65 15.11 21.22
CA GLU A 767 16.00 16.41 21.49
C GLU A 767 14.52 16.42 21.08
N ARG A 768 13.74 17.18 21.84
CA ARG A 768 12.28 17.26 21.78
C ARG A 768 11.84 18.69 21.43
N GLU A 769 10.56 18.88 21.07
CA GLU A 769 9.95 20.20 20.79
C GLU A 769 10.67 21.06 19.73
N GLY A 770 11.35 20.42 18.77
CA GLY A 770 12.05 21.14 17.70
C GLY A 770 13.36 21.83 18.13
N LEU A 771 13.80 21.63 19.37
CA LEU A 771 15.07 22.16 19.86
C LEU A 771 16.24 21.59 19.04
N GLY A 772 17.21 22.46 18.74
CA GLY A 772 18.39 22.10 17.95
C GLY A 772 18.16 21.82 16.46
N VAL A 773 16.92 21.88 15.94
CA VAL A 773 16.65 21.67 14.51
C VAL A 773 17.24 22.81 13.67
N ARG A 774 17.95 22.47 12.58
CA ARG A 774 18.58 23.43 11.66
C ARG A 774 18.37 23.02 10.21
N PHE A 775 18.16 23.98 9.32
CA PHE A 775 18.09 23.74 7.88
C PHE A 775 19.47 23.95 7.26
N ALA A 776 19.98 22.97 6.51
CA ALA A 776 21.31 23.03 5.92
C ALA A 776 21.49 24.21 4.95
N SER A 777 20.42 24.61 4.28
CA SER A 777 20.34 25.77 3.39
C SER A 777 20.58 27.11 4.09
N GLY A 778 20.31 27.18 5.41
CA GLY A 778 20.54 28.36 6.23
C GLY A 778 21.91 28.39 6.94
N LEU A 779 22.76 27.39 6.72
CA LEU A 779 24.07 27.27 7.37
C LEU A 779 25.23 27.52 6.39
N THR A 780 26.33 28.04 6.90
CA THR A 780 27.61 28.09 6.18
C THR A 780 28.26 26.71 6.12
N ALA A 781 29.21 26.51 5.20
CA ALA A 781 29.98 25.25 5.14
C ALA A 781 30.79 25.00 6.43
N ARG A 782 31.25 26.04 7.12
CA ARG A 782 31.99 25.93 8.39
C ARG A 782 31.07 25.46 9.52
N GLU A 783 29.87 26.00 9.62
CA GLU A 783 28.87 25.57 10.61
C GLU A 783 28.43 24.13 10.38
N ARG A 784 28.19 23.74 9.11
CA ARG A 784 27.89 22.33 8.79
C ARG A 784 29.00 21.38 9.19
N ARG A 785 30.28 21.76 8.99
CA ARG A 785 31.42 20.94 9.43
C ARG A 785 31.50 20.79 10.94
N ARG A 786 31.11 21.82 11.72
CA ARG A 786 31.09 21.74 13.19
C ARG A 786 30.01 20.80 13.74
N LEU A 787 28.93 20.60 12.98
CA LEU A 787 27.87 19.65 13.31
C LEU A 787 28.20 18.22 12.85
N SER A 788 29.28 18.04 12.10
CA SER A 788 29.75 16.72 11.70
C SER A 788 30.41 16.03 12.90
N GLY A 789 29.93 14.85 13.27
CA GLY A 789 30.42 14.11 14.43
C GLY A 789 29.73 14.42 15.76
N SER A 790 28.73 15.30 15.78
CA SER A 790 27.78 15.40 16.91
C SER A 790 26.62 14.41 16.76
N ASP A 791 25.88 14.16 17.85
CA ASP A 791 24.70 13.29 17.92
C ASP A 791 23.49 13.87 17.18
N VAL A 792 23.62 13.99 15.85
CA VAL A 792 22.62 14.55 14.94
C VAL A 792 22.40 13.64 13.74
N VAL A 793 21.16 13.61 13.25
CA VAL A 793 20.81 13.03 11.96
C VAL A 793 20.68 14.11 10.89
N TYR A 794 20.88 13.69 9.65
CA TYR A 794 20.60 14.45 8.45
C TYR A 794 19.39 13.80 7.78
N GLN A 795 18.32 14.56 7.55
CA GLN A 795 17.08 14.08 6.96
C GLN A 795 16.66 14.96 5.79
N ASP A 796 16.14 14.39 4.71
CA ASP A 796 15.63 15.14 3.56
C ASP A 796 14.70 16.30 3.96
N GLU A 797 14.93 17.47 3.36
CA GLU A 797 14.06 18.64 3.53
C GLU A 797 12.79 18.48 2.67
N LEU A 798 11.62 18.61 3.31
CA LEU A 798 10.32 18.43 2.67
C LEU A 798 9.62 19.74 2.33
N ASP A 799 8.88 19.76 1.21
CA ASP A 799 7.95 20.84 0.87
C ASP A 799 6.55 20.52 1.44
N LEU A 800 6.28 21.07 2.62
CA LEU A 800 5.11 20.74 3.43
C LEU A 800 3.90 21.65 3.14
N VAL A 801 2.71 21.10 3.37
CA VAL A 801 1.45 21.83 3.29
C VAL A 801 1.35 22.85 4.44
N LYS A 802 0.88 24.05 4.08
CA LYS A 802 0.43 25.07 5.03
C LYS A 802 -1.08 25.20 4.93
N VAL A 803 -1.73 25.52 6.04
CA VAL A 803 -3.12 25.94 6.04
C VAL A 803 -3.27 27.29 6.71
N ARG A 804 -4.27 28.05 6.25
CA ARG A 804 -4.69 29.28 6.90
C ARG A 804 -5.80 28.97 7.89
N LEU A 805 -5.53 29.12 9.18
CA LEU A 805 -6.49 28.81 10.26
C LEU A 805 -6.69 30.00 11.21
N PRO A 806 -7.85 30.09 11.88
CA PRO A 806 -8.05 31.03 12.97
C PRO A 806 -7.32 30.54 14.23
N VAL A 807 -6.42 31.35 14.76
CA VAL A 807 -5.69 31.16 16.01
C VAL A 807 -6.26 32.11 17.05
N ALA A 808 -6.56 31.60 18.24
CA ALA A 808 -7.08 32.40 19.34
C ALA A 808 -5.94 33.02 20.16
N THR A 809 -6.07 34.32 20.46
CA THR A 809 -5.16 35.12 21.27
C THR A 809 -5.94 35.84 22.37
N ALA A 810 -5.24 36.41 23.36
CA ALA A 810 -5.86 37.25 24.37
C ALA A 810 -6.62 38.46 23.77
N GLN A 811 -6.26 38.89 22.55
CA GLN A 811 -6.86 40.02 21.85
C GLN A 811 -7.99 39.60 20.90
N GLY A 812 -8.23 38.30 20.70
CA GLY A 812 -9.22 37.75 19.78
C GLY A 812 -8.64 36.77 18.77
N TRP A 813 -9.34 36.55 17.67
CA TRP A 813 -8.93 35.62 16.61
C TRP A 813 -8.02 36.30 15.58
N ALA A 814 -6.92 35.65 15.23
CA ALA A 814 -6.04 36.01 14.12
C ALA A 814 -6.05 34.90 13.05
N ALA A 815 -6.06 35.26 11.77
CA ALA A 815 -5.95 34.27 10.69
C ALA A 815 -4.48 34.11 10.28
N GLU A 816 -3.89 32.95 10.58
CA GLU A 816 -2.47 32.68 10.38
C GLU A 816 -2.23 31.50 9.43
N GLU A 817 -1.15 31.57 8.64
CA GLU A 817 -0.67 30.44 7.84
C GLU A 817 0.33 29.61 8.64
N ARG A 818 0.00 28.34 8.90
CA ARG A 818 0.82 27.44 9.71
C ARG A 818 1.00 26.07 9.05
N PHE A 819 2.08 25.38 9.39
CA PHE A 819 2.33 24.01 8.94
C PHE A 819 1.58 23.01 9.81
N ILE A 820 1.00 21.98 9.21
CA ILE A 820 0.27 20.93 9.95
C ILE A 820 1.14 19.70 10.15
N VAL A 821 1.15 19.20 11.38
CA VAL A 821 1.65 17.88 11.75
C VAL A 821 0.49 17.04 12.30
N PHE A 822 0.35 15.81 11.83
CA PHE A 822 -0.64 14.83 12.29
C PHE A 822 0.06 13.78 13.14
N GLY A 823 -0.01 13.92 14.46
CA GLY A 823 0.53 12.94 15.40
C GLY A 823 -0.44 11.78 15.59
N VAL A 824 -0.22 10.65 14.91
CA VAL A 824 -1.08 9.47 15.00
C VAL A 824 -0.63 8.59 16.16
N TYR A 825 -1.51 8.38 17.13
CA TYR A 825 -1.23 7.47 18.24
C TYR A 825 -1.41 6.01 17.82
N VAL A 826 -0.47 5.19 18.25
CA VAL A 826 -0.49 3.73 18.11
C VAL A 826 -0.32 3.13 19.49
N ALA A 827 -1.28 2.31 19.93
CA ALA A 827 -1.21 1.56 21.17
C ALA A 827 -1.21 0.06 20.83
N GLY A 828 -0.16 -0.66 21.21
CA GLY A 828 0.08 -2.01 20.72
C GLY A 828 0.26 -2.03 19.21
N ALA A 829 -0.69 -2.63 18.50
CA ALA A 829 -0.69 -2.75 17.03
C ALA A 829 -1.92 -2.07 16.40
N GLU A 830 -2.55 -1.13 17.10
CA GLU A 830 -3.79 -0.47 16.68
C GLU A 830 -3.67 1.05 16.71
N ILE A 831 -4.44 1.73 15.85
CA ILE A 831 -4.56 3.18 15.87
C ILE A 831 -5.40 3.59 17.08
N ALA A 832 -4.80 4.38 17.98
CA ALA A 832 -5.43 4.81 19.22
C ALA A 832 -6.07 6.21 19.11
N GLY A 833 -5.56 7.09 18.24
CA GLY A 833 -6.05 8.47 18.15
C GLY A 833 -5.22 9.35 17.23
N VAL A 834 -5.57 10.63 17.15
CA VAL A 834 -4.79 11.62 16.40
C VAL A 834 -4.70 12.95 17.12
N TYR A 835 -3.49 13.46 17.25
CA TYR A 835 -3.15 14.78 17.78
C TYR A 835 -2.57 15.64 16.66
N THR A 836 -3.42 16.48 16.08
CA THR A 836 -3.04 17.33 14.96
C THR A 836 -2.68 18.73 15.46
N ARG A 837 -1.49 19.21 15.06
CA ARG A 837 -0.92 20.49 15.47
C ARG A 837 -0.68 21.39 14.28
N ALA A 838 -0.90 22.69 14.46
CA ALA A 838 -0.55 23.73 13.50
C ALA A 838 0.45 24.72 14.10
N GLY A 839 1.68 24.73 13.60
CA GLY A 839 2.78 25.53 14.15
C GLY A 839 3.66 26.18 13.09
N ALA A 840 4.82 26.69 13.53
CA ALA A 840 5.84 27.20 12.63
C ALA A 840 6.49 26.07 11.81
N ARG A 841 7.44 26.43 10.95
CA ARG A 841 8.16 25.47 10.08
C ARG A 841 8.87 24.37 10.87
N VAL A 842 9.41 24.74 12.03
CA VAL A 842 9.80 23.82 13.10
C VAL A 842 8.74 24.00 14.16
N THR A 843 7.95 22.96 14.40
CA THR A 843 6.85 23.01 15.36
C THR A 843 7.42 23.09 16.77
N GLY A 844 7.16 24.18 17.47
CA GLY A 844 7.52 24.36 18.88
C GLY A 844 6.29 24.54 19.76
N ARG A 845 6.50 25.17 20.93
CA ARG A 845 5.47 25.43 21.95
C ARG A 845 4.36 26.39 21.48
N GLU A 846 4.60 27.13 20.40
CA GLU A 846 3.61 28.03 19.79
C GLU A 846 2.53 27.28 18.99
N ALA A 847 2.70 25.98 18.75
CA ALA A 847 1.80 25.19 17.95
C ALA A 847 0.44 25.05 18.62
N VAL A 848 -0.62 25.21 17.83
CA VAL A 848 -2.00 25.08 18.32
C VAL A 848 -2.59 23.74 17.91
N PHE A 849 -3.33 23.11 18.81
CA PHE A 849 -4.13 21.95 18.50
C PHE A 849 -5.28 22.30 17.55
N VAL A 850 -5.44 21.48 16.52
CA VAL A 850 -6.53 21.58 15.54
C VAL A 850 -7.08 20.17 15.32
N PRO A 851 -8.28 19.80 15.80
CA PRO A 851 -8.78 18.44 15.64
C PRO A 851 -8.93 18.07 14.15
N ALA A 852 -8.62 16.81 13.82
CA ALA A 852 -8.86 16.27 12.49
C ALA A 852 -10.22 15.56 12.44
N LEU A 853 -10.99 15.79 11.36
CA LEU A 853 -12.31 15.20 11.14
C LEU A 853 -12.41 14.69 9.71
N LEU A 854 -13.33 13.75 9.44
CA LEU A 854 -13.67 13.38 8.07
C LEU A 854 -14.59 14.45 7.49
N ARG A 855 -14.18 15.03 6.36
CA ARG A 855 -15.02 15.97 5.62
C ARG A 855 -16.21 15.23 4.99
N PRO A 856 -17.38 15.90 4.84
CA PRO A 856 -18.58 15.31 4.26
C PRO A 856 -18.42 14.79 2.83
#